data_AF-A0AA41T9S7-F1
#
_entry.id   AF-A0AA41T9S7-F1
#
_cell.length_a   1.000
_cell.length_b   1.000
_cell.length_c   1.000
_cell.angle_alpha   90.00
_cell.angle_beta   90.00
_cell.angle_gamma   90.00
#
_symmetry.space_group_name_H-M   'P 1'
#
loop_
_entity.id
_entity.type
_entity.pdbx_description
1 polymer ?
#
loop_
_entity_poly.entity_id
_entity_poly.type
_entity_poly.pdbx_seq_one_letter_code
_entity_poly.pdbx_strand_id
1 'polypeptide(L)'
;MGRKVTVATCALNQWALDFEGNLQRILKSIEIAKNRGARYRLGPELEICGYGCWDHYYESDTLLHSLQVLAALLASPITQDIICDVGMPVMHRNVRYNCRVIFLNRRILLIRPKMALANEANYRELRWFTPWSRSRHVEEHFLPRMLRDLTQQRLAFCTRSPGRTASGSGVASLAASRGWVGTALPDPACGAACGAESLGRCSPRPGLPGSPPFSVGPDFKPVASVCVCGASVHKPGGSRPAQETVPFGDAVLATQDTCIGSEVCEELWTPRSPHVDMGLDGVEIITNASGSHHMLRKARARVDLVTTATAKNGGIYLLANQKGCDGDRLYYDGCAMVAMNGDIFAQGSQFSLDDVEVLTATLDLEDVRSYRAEISSRNLAASRVSPFPRVKVDFALSCHEDLLQPVSEPVAWEYHRPEEEISLGPACWLWDFLRRSRQVGFFLPLSGGVDSAATACLVYSMCCQVCEAVRRGNQEVLADVRAILDQSSYTPQDPRELCGRVLTTCYMASENSSQETCSRARELAQQIGSHHIGLNIDPAVKAVVGIFSLVTGKSPLFAARGGSSRENLALQNVQVTPHLAMVPRGVRGTGTLGTADQEVLADVRAILDQSSYTPQDPRELCGRVLTTCYMASENSSQETCSRARELAQQIGSHHIGLNIDPAVKAVVGIFSLVTGKSPLFAARGGSSRENLALQNVQARIRMVLAYLFAQLSLWSRGARGGLLVLGSANVDESLVGYLTKYDCSSADINPIGGVSKADLRAFVQFCLEHFQLPALQGILSAPATAELEPLANGQVSQTDEEDMGMTYAELSVYGRLRKVAKTGPYSMFCKLLTMWRDTCTPRQVADKVKRFFSRYSTNRHKMTTLTPAYHAENYSPDDNRFDLRPFLYNTRWPWQFRCIEDQEGLHRPPPTPGGGCPGGPQVVPSLLVPPPSFLNPQPADRHCLVTKPRRAQLAAQKKQRQTPSSSTVRSSTASGSPKRRTLVIPAGHASPIYLERPEGCRPKVGASAGQEAGRVTHLCSSPHPAKCLLNACMRR
;
A
#
# COMPACT_ATOMS: atom_id res chain seq x y z
N MET A 1 16.21 -34.76 -26.80
CA MET A 1 15.85 -33.76 -25.77
C MET A 1 16.84 -32.62 -25.90
N GLY A 2 16.38 -31.37 -25.76
CA GLY A 2 17.27 -30.24 -25.55
C GLY A 2 17.86 -30.27 -24.13
N ARG A 3 18.72 -29.30 -23.84
CA ARG A 3 19.29 -29.06 -22.49
C ARG A 3 19.04 -27.63 -22.03
N LYS A 4 19.10 -26.70 -22.98
CA LYS A 4 18.52 -25.36 -22.92
C LYS A 4 17.03 -25.40 -22.54
N VAL A 5 16.63 -24.49 -21.66
CA VAL A 5 15.25 -24.21 -21.28
C VAL A 5 14.97 -22.71 -21.37
N THR A 6 13.84 -22.35 -21.99
CA THR A 6 13.38 -20.96 -22.08
C THR A 6 12.34 -20.71 -20.99
N VAL A 7 12.62 -19.78 -20.06
CA VAL A 7 11.78 -19.54 -18.86
C VAL A 7 11.40 -18.06 -18.74
N ALA A 8 10.21 -17.79 -18.21
CA ALA A 8 9.67 -16.45 -18.05
C ALA A 8 9.35 -16.08 -16.59
N THR A 9 9.63 -14.83 -16.24
CA THR A 9 9.14 -14.16 -15.04
C THR A 9 8.51 -12.82 -15.43
N CYS A 10 7.67 -12.23 -14.58
CA CYS A 10 6.99 -10.97 -14.90
C CYS A 10 6.82 -10.04 -13.70
N ALA A 11 6.56 -8.78 -14.01
CA ALA A 11 6.06 -7.80 -13.07
C ALA A 11 4.73 -7.23 -13.57
N LEU A 12 3.70 -7.27 -12.70
CA LEU A 12 2.33 -6.88 -13.04
C LEU A 12 1.82 -5.76 -12.14
N ASN A 13 1.07 -4.82 -12.71
CA ASN A 13 0.40 -3.76 -11.98
C ASN A 13 -1.02 -4.17 -11.55
N GLN A 14 -1.10 -5.23 -10.74
CA GLN A 14 -2.38 -5.69 -10.21
C GLN A 14 -3.05 -4.61 -9.34
N TRP A 15 -4.37 -4.71 -9.19
CA TRP A 15 -5.18 -3.84 -8.34
C TRP A 15 -6.01 -4.71 -7.39
N ALA A 16 -6.04 -4.38 -6.10
CA ALA A 16 -6.76 -5.16 -5.10
C ALA A 16 -8.25 -5.32 -5.49
N LEU A 17 -8.70 -6.58 -5.61
CA LEU A 17 -10.04 -7.00 -6.02
C LEU A 17 -10.46 -6.67 -7.47
N ASP A 18 -9.57 -6.15 -8.31
CA ASP A 18 -9.78 -5.98 -9.76
C ASP A 18 -9.64 -7.33 -10.48
N PHE A 19 -10.52 -8.29 -10.20
CA PHE A 19 -10.41 -9.66 -10.71
C PHE A 19 -10.40 -9.75 -12.24
N GLU A 20 -11.05 -8.81 -12.93
CA GLU A 20 -11.08 -8.75 -14.41
C GLU A 20 -9.76 -8.20 -14.96
N GLY A 21 -9.30 -7.02 -14.52
CA GLY A 21 -8.02 -6.46 -14.97
C GLY A 21 -6.83 -7.34 -14.55
N ASN A 22 -6.88 -7.95 -13.37
CA ASN A 22 -5.86 -8.89 -12.91
C ASN A 22 -5.83 -10.16 -13.78
N LEU A 23 -6.98 -10.72 -14.16
CA LEU A 23 -7.08 -11.84 -15.11
C LEU A 23 -6.48 -11.46 -16.48
N GLN A 24 -6.81 -10.27 -17.00
CA GLN A 24 -6.32 -9.79 -18.29
C GLN A 24 -4.79 -9.60 -18.28
N ARG A 25 -4.23 -8.96 -17.25
CA ARG A 25 -2.78 -8.79 -17.04
C ARG A 25 -2.04 -10.13 -16.95
N ILE A 26 -2.60 -11.10 -16.22
CA ILE A 26 -2.04 -12.46 -16.12
C ILE A 26 -2.05 -13.14 -17.49
N LEU A 27 -3.19 -13.17 -18.19
CA LEU A 27 -3.31 -13.76 -19.53
C LEU A 27 -2.33 -13.11 -20.52
N LYS A 28 -2.20 -11.78 -20.51
CA LYS A 28 -1.29 -11.03 -21.37
C LYS A 28 0.18 -11.39 -21.11
N SER A 29 0.56 -11.56 -19.84
CA SER A 29 1.92 -11.99 -19.49
C SER A 29 2.24 -13.42 -19.96
N ILE A 30 1.25 -14.32 -19.96
CA ILE A 30 1.40 -15.70 -20.44
C ILE A 30 1.47 -15.73 -21.98
N GLU A 31 0.68 -14.90 -22.67
CA GLU A 31 0.79 -14.71 -24.12
C GLU A 31 2.19 -14.21 -24.52
N ILE A 32 2.69 -13.15 -23.87
CA ILE A 32 4.03 -12.60 -24.15
C ILE A 32 5.12 -13.64 -23.85
N ALA A 33 5.02 -14.38 -22.75
CA ALA A 33 5.96 -15.45 -22.41
C ALA A 33 6.02 -16.52 -23.51
N LYS A 34 4.87 -17.01 -23.98
CA LYS A 34 4.81 -18.01 -25.06
C LYS A 34 5.28 -17.48 -26.41
N ASN A 35 4.97 -16.23 -26.74
CA ASN A 35 5.44 -15.59 -27.98
C ASN A 35 6.97 -15.39 -28.00
N ARG A 36 7.63 -15.49 -26.85
CA ARG A 36 9.09 -15.54 -26.69
C ARG A 36 9.63 -16.97 -26.42
N GLY A 37 8.83 -18.01 -26.67
CA GLY A 37 9.23 -19.41 -26.54
C GLY A 37 9.27 -19.98 -25.12
N ALA A 38 8.86 -19.22 -24.09
CA ALA A 38 8.98 -19.68 -22.71
C ALA A 38 8.01 -20.83 -22.38
N ARG A 39 8.53 -21.84 -21.67
CA ARG A 39 7.85 -23.11 -21.34
C ARG A 39 7.42 -23.19 -19.87
N TYR A 40 7.84 -22.20 -19.08
CA TYR A 40 7.39 -21.92 -17.72
C TYR A 40 7.19 -20.40 -17.56
N ARG A 41 6.10 -19.97 -16.93
CA ARG A 41 5.84 -18.56 -16.54
C ARG A 41 5.56 -18.48 -15.04
N LEU A 42 6.37 -17.67 -14.35
CA LEU A 42 6.17 -17.22 -12.97
C LEU A 42 5.48 -15.85 -12.95
N GLY A 43 4.51 -15.66 -12.05
CA GLY A 43 3.93 -14.34 -11.75
C GLY A 43 3.89 -13.97 -10.26
N PRO A 44 3.60 -12.70 -9.93
CA PRO A 44 3.75 -12.15 -8.57
C PRO A 44 2.92 -12.84 -7.48
N GLU A 45 3.23 -12.50 -6.23
CA GLU A 45 2.52 -13.02 -5.07
C GLU A 45 1.05 -12.57 -5.04
N LEU A 46 0.13 -13.51 -4.79
CA LEU A 46 -1.32 -13.25 -4.73
C LEU A 46 -1.91 -12.52 -5.96
N GLU A 47 -1.24 -12.59 -7.12
CA GLU A 47 -1.56 -11.78 -8.32
C GLU A 47 -3.01 -11.87 -8.80
N ILE A 48 -3.73 -12.97 -8.58
CA ILE A 48 -5.13 -13.11 -9.03
C ILE A 48 -6.06 -12.08 -8.35
N CYS A 49 -5.83 -11.76 -7.08
CA CYS A 49 -6.60 -10.77 -6.34
C CYS A 49 -5.85 -9.45 -6.12
N GLY A 50 -4.53 -9.43 -6.35
CA GLY A 50 -3.61 -8.40 -5.85
C GLY A 50 -3.21 -8.66 -4.39
N TYR A 51 -1.99 -8.24 -4.01
CA TYR A 51 -1.45 -8.43 -2.66
C TYR A 51 -2.13 -7.53 -1.60
N GLY A 52 -2.52 -6.31 -1.98
CA GLY A 52 -3.12 -5.28 -1.13
C GLY A 52 -4.59 -5.45 -0.79
N CYS A 53 -5.15 -6.67 -0.74
CA CYS A 53 -6.57 -6.86 -0.38
C CYS A 53 -6.87 -6.59 1.12
N TRP A 54 -5.84 -6.59 1.98
CA TRP A 54 -5.97 -6.39 3.43
C TRP A 54 -7.08 -7.27 4.05
N ASP A 55 -8.02 -6.68 4.79
CA ASP A 55 -9.07 -7.40 5.50
C ASP A 55 -10.12 -8.05 4.59
N HIS A 56 -10.17 -7.72 3.29
CA HIS A 56 -11.01 -8.46 2.34
C HIS A 56 -10.58 -9.93 2.21
N TYR A 57 -9.33 -10.29 2.55
CA TYR A 57 -8.96 -11.71 2.67
C TYR A 57 -9.83 -12.48 3.68
N TYR A 58 -10.47 -11.84 4.66
CA TYR A 58 -11.43 -12.53 5.54
C TYR A 58 -12.71 -12.95 4.82
N GLU A 59 -13.10 -12.25 3.75
CA GLU A 59 -14.35 -12.44 3.03
C GLU A 59 -14.33 -13.73 2.20
N SER A 60 -15.49 -14.38 2.07
CA SER A 60 -15.67 -15.55 1.21
C SER A 60 -15.45 -15.22 -0.26
N ASP A 61 -15.76 -13.99 -0.63
CA ASP A 61 -15.97 -13.60 -2.02
C ASP A 61 -14.63 -13.38 -2.71
N THR A 62 -13.59 -12.91 -1.99
CA THR A 62 -12.20 -12.90 -2.48
C THR A 62 -11.70 -14.31 -2.82
N LEU A 63 -12.07 -15.34 -2.03
CA LEU A 63 -11.74 -16.74 -2.35
C LEU A 63 -12.53 -17.24 -3.56
N LEU A 64 -13.84 -16.92 -3.63
CA LEU A 64 -14.72 -17.32 -4.72
C LEU A 64 -14.32 -16.72 -6.08
N HIS A 65 -14.06 -15.41 -6.11
CA HIS A 65 -13.64 -14.71 -7.33
C HIS A 65 -12.22 -15.12 -7.75
N SER A 66 -11.31 -15.40 -6.81
CA SER A 66 -10.00 -15.98 -7.15
C SER A 66 -10.14 -17.36 -7.81
N LEU A 67 -11.10 -18.19 -7.37
CA LEU A 67 -11.41 -19.47 -8.01
C LEU A 67 -12.08 -19.30 -9.39
N GLN A 68 -12.84 -18.22 -9.61
CA GLN A 68 -13.42 -17.87 -10.93
C GLN A 68 -12.33 -17.41 -11.91
N VAL A 69 -11.36 -16.61 -11.47
CA VAL A 69 -10.19 -16.23 -12.28
C VAL A 69 -9.34 -17.46 -12.60
N LEU A 70 -9.05 -18.32 -11.62
CA LEU A 70 -8.34 -19.58 -11.86
C LEU A 70 -9.08 -20.49 -12.85
N ALA A 71 -10.41 -20.56 -12.77
CA ALA A 71 -11.24 -21.28 -13.74
C ALA A 71 -11.10 -20.71 -15.17
N ALA A 72 -11.09 -19.39 -15.33
CA ALA A 72 -10.87 -18.73 -16.63
C ALA A 72 -9.45 -19.00 -17.17
N LEU A 73 -8.42 -18.93 -16.32
CA LEU A 73 -7.03 -19.25 -16.68
C LEU A 73 -6.86 -20.71 -17.13
N LEU A 74 -7.51 -21.65 -16.45
CA LEU A 74 -7.54 -23.07 -16.83
C LEU A 74 -8.36 -23.33 -18.11
N ALA A 75 -9.39 -22.52 -18.39
CA ALA A 75 -10.17 -22.64 -19.61
C ALA A 75 -9.46 -22.04 -20.83
N SER A 76 -8.66 -20.99 -20.65
CA SER A 76 -8.04 -20.22 -21.74
C SER A 76 -7.11 -21.07 -22.63
N PRO A 77 -7.24 -21.00 -23.98
CA PRO A 77 -6.27 -21.61 -24.90
C PRO A 77 -4.85 -21.04 -24.78
N ILE A 78 -4.69 -19.84 -24.23
CA ILE A 78 -3.38 -19.19 -24.06
C ILE A 78 -2.49 -20.02 -23.12
N THR A 79 -3.05 -20.67 -22.09
CA THR A 79 -2.28 -21.43 -21.07
C THR A 79 -1.92 -22.86 -21.49
N GLN A 80 -2.17 -23.23 -22.75
CA GLN A 80 -1.77 -24.51 -23.33
C GLN A 80 -0.24 -24.57 -23.59
N ASP A 81 0.38 -25.69 -23.25
CA ASP A 81 1.81 -26.06 -23.42
C ASP A 81 2.83 -25.09 -22.80
N ILE A 82 2.42 -24.44 -21.71
CA ILE A 82 3.29 -23.68 -20.78
C ILE A 82 2.89 -24.03 -19.34
N ILE A 83 3.86 -24.21 -18.45
CA ILE A 83 3.57 -24.31 -17.01
C ILE A 83 3.33 -22.91 -16.46
N CYS A 84 2.16 -22.68 -15.87
CA CYS A 84 1.78 -21.41 -15.24
C CYS A 84 1.83 -21.55 -13.71
N ASP A 85 2.67 -20.74 -13.06
CA ASP A 85 2.70 -20.56 -11.61
C ASP A 85 2.00 -19.23 -11.25
N VAL A 86 0.84 -19.31 -10.59
CA VAL A 86 0.01 -18.15 -10.23
C VAL A 86 -0.31 -18.05 -8.74
N GLY A 87 -0.49 -16.83 -8.24
CA GLY A 87 -0.73 -16.56 -6.81
C GLY A 87 -2.20 -16.31 -6.46
N MET A 88 -2.75 -16.98 -5.44
CA MET A 88 -4.07 -16.69 -4.89
C MET A 88 -4.24 -17.16 -3.42
N PRO A 89 -5.19 -16.58 -2.66
CA PRO A 89 -5.58 -17.11 -1.36
C PRO A 89 -6.35 -18.43 -1.54
N VAL A 90 -6.02 -19.47 -0.75
CA VAL A 90 -6.68 -20.78 -0.78
C VAL A 90 -7.09 -21.19 0.62
N MET A 91 -8.33 -21.66 0.79
CA MET A 91 -8.78 -22.30 2.04
C MET A 91 -8.63 -23.81 1.93
N HIS A 92 -7.84 -24.42 2.82
CA HIS A 92 -7.69 -25.87 2.94
C HIS A 92 -8.05 -26.28 4.38
N ARG A 93 -9.04 -27.18 4.53
CA ARG A 93 -9.52 -27.68 5.83
C ARG A 93 -9.85 -26.56 6.84
N ASN A 94 -10.60 -25.56 6.39
CA ASN A 94 -10.99 -24.34 7.12
C ASN A 94 -9.84 -23.40 7.54
N VAL A 95 -8.59 -23.67 7.13
CA VAL A 95 -7.45 -22.78 7.33
C VAL A 95 -7.14 -22.06 6.02
N ARG A 96 -6.89 -20.75 6.07
CA ARG A 96 -6.54 -19.95 4.88
C ARG A 96 -5.03 -19.82 4.75
N TYR A 97 -4.54 -20.05 3.55
CA TYR A 97 -3.14 -19.97 3.17
C TYR A 97 -2.97 -19.00 1.99
N ASN A 98 -1.87 -18.27 1.97
CA ASN A 98 -1.35 -17.61 0.79
C ASN A 98 -0.66 -18.71 -0.04
N CYS A 99 -1.05 -18.90 -1.31
CA CYS A 99 -0.62 -20.05 -2.10
C CYS A 99 -0.14 -19.67 -3.50
N ARG A 100 0.82 -20.47 -3.98
CA ARG A 100 1.05 -20.71 -5.40
C ARG A 100 0.14 -21.83 -5.89
N VAL A 101 -0.49 -21.65 -7.04
CA VAL A 101 -1.24 -22.68 -7.76
C VAL A 101 -0.54 -22.89 -9.09
N ILE A 102 0.09 -24.04 -9.27
CA ILE A 102 0.86 -24.34 -10.48
C ILE A 102 0.05 -25.28 -11.36
N PHE A 103 -0.14 -24.92 -12.63
CA PHE A 103 -0.98 -25.67 -13.57
C PHE A 103 -0.38 -25.76 -14.98
N LEU A 104 -0.84 -26.76 -15.74
CA LEU A 104 -0.44 -27.04 -17.13
C LEU A 104 -1.61 -27.74 -17.83
N ASN A 105 -1.92 -27.36 -19.08
CA ASN A 105 -2.86 -28.07 -19.96
C ASN A 105 -4.20 -28.43 -19.28
N ARG A 106 -4.83 -27.42 -18.69
CA ARG A 106 -6.08 -27.48 -17.90
C ARG A 106 -6.03 -28.37 -16.64
N ARG A 107 -4.85 -28.74 -16.14
CA ARG A 107 -4.68 -29.54 -14.91
C ARG A 107 -3.85 -28.79 -13.88
N ILE A 108 -4.31 -28.75 -12.64
CA ILE A 108 -3.55 -28.23 -11.49
C ILE A 108 -2.56 -29.32 -11.06
N LEU A 109 -1.28 -28.97 -10.99
CA LEU A 109 -0.19 -29.88 -10.65
C LEU A 109 0.08 -29.90 -9.14
N LEU A 110 0.13 -28.72 -8.53
CA LEU A 110 0.48 -28.51 -7.12
C LEU A 110 -0.15 -27.21 -6.61
N ILE A 111 -0.60 -27.21 -5.35
CA ILE A 111 -0.84 -25.99 -4.59
C ILE A 111 0.21 -25.90 -3.48
N ARG A 112 1.11 -24.91 -3.55
CA ARG A 112 2.19 -24.68 -2.57
C ARG A 112 1.79 -23.52 -1.64
N PRO A 113 1.36 -23.78 -0.40
CA PRO A 113 1.11 -22.74 0.59
C PRO A 113 2.42 -22.14 1.13
N LYS A 114 2.42 -20.84 1.42
CA LYS A 114 3.53 -20.10 2.05
C LYS A 114 3.78 -20.59 3.49
N MET A 115 5.05 -20.78 3.83
CA MET A 115 5.55 -21.42 5.05
C MET A 115 6.12 -20.40 6.05
N ALA A 116 6.66 -19.28 5.57
CA ALA A 116 7.06 -18.14 6.39
C ALA A 116 6.25 -16.91 5.98
N LEU A 117 5.52 -16.32 6.93
CA LEU A 117 4.60 -15.20 6.66
C LEU A 117 5.19 -13.88 7.16
N ALA A 118 5.15 -12.85 6.30
CA ALA A 118 5.68 -11.52 6.61
C ALA A 118 4.75 -10.80 7.61
N ASN A 119 5.30 -10.42 8.77
CA ASN A 119 4.53 -9.81 9.85
C ASN A 119 5.30 -8.69 10.58
N GLU A 120 6.11 -7.94 9.84
CA GLU A 120 6.80 -6.75 10.31
C GLU A 120 6.43 -5.49 9.51
N ALA A 121 6.42 -4.35 10.19
CA ALA A 121 6.23 -3.04 9.60
C ALA A 121 4.91 -2.90 8.80
N ASN A 122 4.96 -2.77 7.47
CA ASN A 122 3.76 -2.72 6.62
C ASN A 122 3.08 -4.11 6.50
N TYR A 123 3.86 -5.18 6.64
CA TYR A 123 3.39 -6.56 6.48
C TYR A 123 2.74 -7.11 7.76
N ARG A 124 1.67 -7.89 7.57
CA ARG A 124 0.88 -8.48 8.67
C ARG A 124 0.08 -9.69 8.20
N GLU A 125 0.70 -10.55 7.40
CA GLU A 125 0.08 -11.71 6.74
C GLU A 125 -0.56 -12.68 7.75
N LEU A 126 0.00 -12.82 8.96
CA LEU A 126 -0.57 -13.63 10.06
C LEU A 126 -1.95 -13.14 10.54
N ARG A 127 -2.41 -11.97 10.09
CA ARG A 127 -3.79 -11.51 10.31
C ARG A 127 -4.80 -12.32 9.50
N TRP A 128 -4.46 -12.74 8.28
CA TRP A 128 -5.41 -13.36 7.35
C TRP A 128 -5.06 -14.80 6.98
N PHE A 129 -3.77 -15.15 7.07
CA PHE A 129 -3.19 -16.41 6.64
C PHE A 129 -2.50 -17.16 7.78
N THR A 130 -2.40 -18.48 7.65
CA THR A 130 -1.62 -19.35 8.53
C THR A 130 -0.40 -19.88 7.76
N PRO A 131 0.79 -19.97 8.37
CA PRO A 131 1.95 -20.57 7.72
C PRO A 131 1.75 -22.10 7.58
N TRP A 132 2.18 -22.68 6.45
CA TRP A 132 2.20 -24.14 6.31
C TRP A 132 3.32 -24.77 7.16
N SER A 133 2.92 -25.50 8.20
CA SER A 133 3.83 -26.07 9.20
C SER A 133 4.36 -27.47 8.88
N ARG A 134 3.78 -28.18 7.89
CA ARG A 134 4.13 -29.57 7.56
C ARG A 134 5.17 -29.60 6.42
N SER A 135 6.39 -29.18 6.71
CA SER A 135 7.50 -29.27 5.74
C SER A 135 7.73 -30.71 5.27
N ARG A 136 8.10 -30.88 3.99
CA ARG A 136 8.24 -32.14 3.24
C ARG A 136 6.99 -33.04 3.23
N HIS A 137 5.82 -32.46 3.45
CA HIS A 137 4.55 -33.18 3.38
C HIS A 137 3.56 -32.47 2.47
N VAL A 138 2.74 -33.28 1.80
CA VAL A 138 1.56 -32.87 1.05
C VAL A 138 0.32 -33.55 1.62
N GLU A 139 -0.82 -32.93 1.42
CA GLU A 139 -2.14 -33.45 1.72
C GLU A 139 -3.06 -33.31 0.49
N GLU A 140 -4.04 -34.20 0.34
CA GLU A 140 -5.02 -34.08 -0.73
C GLU A 140 -5.97 -32.91 -0.48
N HIS A 141 -5.98 -31.94 -1.41
CA HIS A 141 -6.92 -30.82 -1.43
C HIS A 141 -8.04 -31.10 -2.43
N PHE A 142 -9.27 -31.20 -1.94
CA PHE A 142 -10.47 -31.42 -2.76
C PHE A 142 -10.82 -30.17 -3.58
N LEU A 143 -10.90 -30.32 -4.90
CA LEU A 143 -11.21 -29.19 -5.78
C LEU A 143 -12.71 -28.80 -5.71
N PRO A 144 -13.03 -27.49 -5.69
CA PRO A 144 -14.39 -26.98 -5.91
C PRO A 144 -14.98 -27.51 -7.22
N ARG A 145 -16.31 -27.77 -7.25
CA ARG A 145 -16.99 -28.39 -8.41
C ARG A 145 -16.67 -27.69 -9.74
N MET A 146 -16.72 -26.36 -9.77
CA MET A 146 -16.37 -25.54 -10.95
C MET A 146 -14.99 -25.85 -11.55
N LEU A 147 -13.99 -26.19 -10.72
CA LEU A 147 -12.66 -26.58 -11.21
C LEU A 147 -12.65 -28.04 -11.65
N ARG A 148 -13.29 -28.94 -10.88
CA ARG A 148 -13.45 -30.36 -11.26
C ARG A 148 -14.08 -30.49 -12.64
N ASP A 149 -15.16 -29.77 -12.86
CA ASP A 149 -15.95 -29.74 -14.09
C ASP A 149 -15.15 -29.21 -15.30
N LEU A 150 -14.23 -28.25 -15.09
CA LEU A 150 -13.30 -27.76 -16.11
C LEU A 150 -12.12 -28.71 -16.37
N THR A 151 -11.68 -29.49 -15.38
CA THR A 151 -10.69 -30.56 -15.60
C THR A 151 -11.29 -31.79 -16.33
N GLN A 152 -12.62 -31.84 -16.56
CA GLN A 152 -13.24 -32.90 -17.34
C GLN A 152 -12.98 -32.68 -18.84
N GLN A 153 -12.32 -33.66 -19.47
CA GLN A 153 -12.07 -33.62 -20.90
C GLN A 153 -13.38 -33.87 -21.67
N ARG A 154 -13.95 -32.82 -22.25
CA ARG A 154 -15.15 -32.90 -23.10
C ARG A 154 -14.86 -33.80 -24.31
N LEU A 155 -15.55 -34.94 -24.38
CA LEU A 155 -15.48 -35.85 -25.52
C LEU A 155 -15.94 -35.15 -26.80
N ALA A 156 -15.09 -35.15 -27.82
CA ALA A 156 -15.48 -34.79 -29.18
C ALA A 156 -16.39 -35.91 -29.74
N PHE A 157 -17.69 -35.77 -29.56
CA PHE A 157 -18.68 -36.75 -30.02
C PHE A 157 -18.77 -36.73 -31.56
N CYS A 158 -18.02 -37.62 -32.21
CA CYS A 158 -18.17 -37.88 -33.63
C CYS A 158 -19.54 -38.52 -33.89
N THR A 159 -20.46 -37.77 -34.52
CA THR A 159 -21.82 -38.22 -34.82
C THR A 159 -21.84 -39.27 -35.93
N ARG A 160 -21.61 -40.54 -35.58
CA ARG A 160 -21.94 -41.67 -36.45
C ARG A 160 -23.43 -41.99 -36.36
N SER A 161 -24.15 -41.76 -37.46
CA SER A 161 -25.57 -42.07 -37.58
C SER A 161 -25.85 -43.59 -37.49
N PRO A 162 -26.72 -44.05 -36.58
CA PRO A 162 -27.19 -45.43 -36.59
C PRO A 162 -28.35 -45.58 -37.59
N GLY A 163 -28.09 -46.24 -38.72
CA GLY A 163 -29.16 -46.75 -39.57
C GLY A 163 -29.76 -48.05 -38.99
N ARG A 164 -31.07 -48.24 -39.18
CA ARG A 164 -31.83 -49.50 -39.38
C ARG A 164 -31.20 -50.83 -38.90
N THR A 165 -31.88 -51.75 -38.20
CA THR A 165 -33.33 -51.98 -38.00
C THR A 165 -33.54 -53.13 -37.00
N ALA A 166 -34.63 -53.11 -36.22
CA ALA A 166 -35.27 -54.33 -35.70
C ALA A 166 -36.73 -54.04 -35.28
N SER A 167 -37.60 -55.06 -35.35
CA SER A 167 -39.00 -55.03 -34.91
C SER A 167 -39.17 -55.75 -33.56
N GLY A 168 -40.28 -55.49 -32.86
CA GLY A 168 -40.64 -56.22 -31.64
C GLY A 168 -41.83 -55.62 -30.90
N SER A 169 -43.01 -56.23 -31.03
CA SER A 169 -44.20 -55.91 -30.24
C SER A 169 -44.23 -56.72 -28.93
N GLY A 170 -44.80 -56.14 -27.87
CA GLY A 170 -44.99 -56.78 -26.56
C GLY A 170 -45.91 -55.94 -25.67
N VAL A 171 -46.72 -56.58 -24.84
CA VAL A 171 -47.85 -55.95 -24.12
C VAL A 171 -47.90 -56.45 -22.66
N ALA A 172 -48.54 -55.68 -21.78
CA ALA A 172 -48.99 -56.06 -20.42
C ALA A 172 -47.90 -56.22 -19.33
N SER A 173 -48.20 -56.11 -18.02
CA SER A 173 -49.28 -55.41 -17.28
C SER A 173 -48.98 -55.44 -15.76
N LEU A 174 -49.78 -54.73 -14.96
CA LEU A 174 -49.88 -54.70 -13.48
C LEU A 174 -48.69 -54.00 -12.76
N ALA A 175 -48.82 -53.06 -11.80
CA ALA A 175 -49.80 -52.72 -10.75
C ALA A 175 -49.38 -53.19 -9.34
N ALA A 176 -49.61 -52.46 -8.23
CA ALA A 176 -50.00 -51.04 -8.07
C ALA A 176 -49.91 -50.58 -6.58
N SER A 177 -49.90 -49.24 -6.37
CA SER A 177 -50.28 -48.53 -5.12
C SER A 177 -49.33 -48.69 -3.90
N ARG A 178 -49.26 -47.79 -2.89
CA ARG A 178 -49.95 -46.54 -2.49
C ARG A 178 -48.88 -45.52 -2.01
N GLY A 179 -49.08 -44.21 -1.81
CA GLY A 179 -50.25 -43.35 -2.02
C GLY A 179 -50.18 -42.01 -1.26
N TRP A 180 -49.83 -40.93 -1.98
CA TRP A 180 -50.48 -39.60 -2.02
C TRP A 180 -50.84 -38.78 -0.75
N VAL A 181 -50.21 -37.60 -0.63
CA VAL A 181 -50.75 -36.20 -0.64
C VAL A 181 -49.61 -35.32 -1.27
N GLY A 182 -49.69 -34.14 -1.91
CA GLY A 182 -50.72 -33.09 -2.13
C GLY A 182 -50.39 -31.80 -1.33
N THR A 183 -50.51 -30.54 -1.80
CA THR A 183 -50.79 -29.87 -3.10
C THR A 183 -50.40 -28.36 -2.90
N ALA A 184 -50.36 -27.37 -3.83
CA ALA A 184 -50.74 -27.21 -5.24
C ALA A 184 -49.83 -26.21 -6.03
N LEU A 185 -50.35 -25.05 -6.48
CA LEU A 185 -49.82 -24.07 -7.47
C LEU A 185 -50.53 -22.69 -7.27
N PRO A 186 -50.26 -21.53 -7.97
CA PRO A 186 -50.13 -21.38 -9.44
C PRO A 186 -49.21 -20.26 -10.04
N ASP A 187 -49.06 -20.30 -11.38
CA ASP A 187 -48.60 -19.20 -12.27
C ASP A 187 -49.70 -18.14 -12.53
N PRO A 188 -49.43 -17.05 -13.30
CA PRO A 188 -49.97 -17.03 -14.67
C PRO A 188 -49.18 -16.27 -15.78
N ALA A 189 -49.13 -16.88 -16.97
CA ALA A 189 -49.26 -16.25 -18.31
C ALA A 189 -48.23 -15.19 -18.82
N CYS A 190 -48.29 -14.68 -20.07
CA CYS A 190 -48.38 -15.30 -21.40
C CYS A 190 -48.22 -14.19 -22.48
N GLY A 191 -47.57 -14.42 -23.63
CA GLY A 191 -47.51 -13.45 -24.74
C GLY A 191 -46.69 -13.94 -25.94
N ALA A 192 -47.09 -13.57 -27.17
CA ALA A 192 -46.49 -14.06 -28.41
C ALA A 192 -46.53 -13.04 -29.56
N ALA A 193 -45.62 -13.18 -30.53
CA ALA A 193 -45.69 -12.55 -31.86
C ALA A 193 -44.84 -13.36 -32.87
N CYS A 194 -45.21 -13.33 -34.15
CA CYS A 194 -44.54 -14.03 -35.25
C CYS A 194 -44.05 -13.06 -36.33
N GLY A 195 -43.09 -13.50 -37.17
CA GLY A 195 -42.71 -12.83 -38.42
C GLY A 195 -41.81 -13.74 -39.26
N ALA A 196 -42.05 -13.86 -40.57
CA ALA A 196 -41.32 -14.75 -41.46
C ALA A 196 -41.44 -14.34 -42.94
N GLU A 197 -40.33 -14.40 -43.69
CA GLU A 197 -40.17 -14.35 -45.17
C GLU A 197 -38.63 -14.35 -45.48
N SER A 198 -38.06 -14.71 -46.64
CA SER A 198 -38.56 -15.38 -47.85
C SER A 198 -37.44 -16.05 -48.69
N LEU A 199 -37.68 -17.29 -49.16
CA LEU A 199 -37.24 -18.00 -50.39
C LEU A 199 -35.99 -17.60 -51.25
N GLY A 200 -35.20 -18.63 -51.63
CA GLY A 200 -34.54 -18.79 -52.96
C GLY A 200 -33.02 -19.02 -52.98
N ARG A 201 -32.38 -19.66 -54.00
CA ARG A 201 -32.81 -20.66 -55.02
C ARG A 201 -31.59 -21.29 -55.75
N CYS A 202 -31.77 -22.46 -56.39
CA CYS A 202 -30.93 -23.05 -57.48
C CYS A 202 -29.60 -23.82 -57.16
N SER A 203 -29.09 -24.53 -58.19
CA SER A 203 -28.06 -25.62 -58.19
C SER A 203 -27.18 -25.52 -59.47
N PRO A 204 -26.45 -26.53 -60.05
CA PRO A 204 -26.05 -27.91 -59.64
C PRO A 204 -24.58 -28.36 -60.01
N ARG A 205 -24.15 -29.56 -59.53
CA ARG A 205 -23.33 -30.71 -60.14
C ARG A 205 -22.17 -30.45 -61.17
N PRO A 206 -21.40 -31.46 -61.70
CA PRO A 206 -21.28 -32.93 -61.45
C PRO A 206 -19.83 -33.46 -61.19
N GLY A 207 -19.63 -34.79 -61.06
CA GLY A 207 -18.30 -35.46 -61.15
C GLY A 207 -18.23 -36.93 -60.67
N LEU A 208 -17.68 -37.84 -61.50
CA LEU A 208 -17.47 -39.31 -61.32
C LEU A 208 -16.38 -39.77 -62.33
N PRO A 209 -15.89 -41.04 -62.39
CA PRO A 209 -15.74 -42.14 -61.41
C PRO A 209 -14.28 -42.72 -61.36
N GLY A 210 -14.02 -43.88 -60.72
CA GLY A 210 -12.78 -44.66 -60.99
C GLY A 210 -12.42 -45.81 -60.02
N SER A 211 -12.31 -47.04 -60.54
CA SER A 211 -11.77 -48.27 -59.89
C SER A 211 -11.31 -49.25 -61.00
N PRO A 212 -10.36 -50.21 -60.81
CA PRO A 212 -10.74 -51.59 -60.41
C PRO A 212 -9.57 -52.37 -59.65
N PRO A 213 -9.32 -53.72 -59.69
CA PRO A 213 -9.24 -54.57 -58.46
C PRO A 213 -8.17 -55.76 -58.46
N PHE A 214 -8.43 -56.83 -57.66
CA PHE A 214 -7.73 -58.16 -57.51
C PHE A 214 -6.41 -58.22 -56.68
N SER A 215 -6.02 -59.31 -55.96
CA SER A 215 -6.74 -60.48 -55.38
C SER A 215 -5.87 -61.37 -54.42
N VAL A 216 -6.55 -62.15 -53.55
CA VAL A 216 -6.23 -63.47 -52.87
C VAL A 216 -4.90 -64.16 -53.29
N GLY A 217 -4.05 -64.79 -52.45
CA GLY A 217 -4.12 -65.46 -51.10
C GLY A 217 -3.54 -66.92 -51.21
N PRO A 218 -3.36 -67.76 -50.15
CA PRO A 218 -3.36 -67.63 -48.68
C PRO A 218 -1.94 -67.99 -48.09
N ASP A 219 -1.56 -68.83 -47.09
CA ASP A 219 -2.20 -69.64 -46.02
C ASP A 219 -1.21 -70.15 -44.90
N PHE A 220 -1.74 -70.84 -43.86
CA PHE A 220 -1.17 -71.76 -42.84
C PHE A 220 -0.10 -71.33 -41.79
N LYS A 221 0.15 -72.22 -40.80
CA LYS A 221 0.59 -71.99 -39.38
C LYS A 221 1.55 -73.13 -38.91
N PRO A 222 2.03 -73.18 -37.63
CA PRO A 222 2.72 -72.17 -36.80
C PRO A 222 4.01 -72.72 -36.09
N VAL A 223 4.90 -71.84 -35.59
CA VAL A 223 5.96 -72.19 -34.61
C VAL A 223 6.06 -71.10 -33.51
N ALA A 224 6.62 -71.41 -32.34
CA ALA A 224 6.38 -70.71 -31.08
C ALA A 224 7.34 -69.54 -30.71
N SER A 225 6.75 -68.56 -30.00
CA SER A 225 7.33 -67.64 -29.02
C SER A 225 8.81 -67.19 -29.13
N VAL A 226 9.01 -65.96 -29.64
CA VAL A 226 10.04 -65.03 -29.15
C VAL A 226 9.37 -63.69 -28.88
N CYS A 227 9.41 -63.19 -27.64
CA CYS A 227 8.72 -61.95 -27.27
C CYS A 227 9.68 -60.75 -27.28
N VAL A 228 9.86 -60.15 -28.46
CA VAL A 228 10.50 -58.83 -28.59
C VAL A 228 9.41 -57.77 -28.38
N CYS A 229 9.49 -57.00 -27.29
CA CYS A 229 8.58 -55.87 -27.06
C CYS A 229 8.91 -54.73 -28.02
N GLY A 230 8.19 -54.68 -29.15
CA GLY A 230 8.37 -53.68 -30.20
C GLY A 230 7.93 -52.26 -29.82
N ALA A 231 8.28 -51.30 -30.67
CA ALA A 231 8.00 -49.88 -30.46
C ALA A 231 6.49 -49.57 -30.35
N SER A 232 6.13 -48.74 -29.35
CA SER A 232 4.76 -48.26 -29.18
C SER A 232 4.43 -47.17 -30.18
N VAL A 233 3.75 -47.53 -31.27
CA VAL A 233 3.13 -46.58 -32.21
C VAL A 233 2.22 -45.59 -31.45
N HIS A 234 2.33 -44.30 -31.73
CA HIS A 234 1.47 -43.28 -31.13
C HIS A 234 -0.02 -43.53 -31.46
N LYS A 235 -0.85 -43.69 -30.43
CA LYS A 235 -2.29 -43.47 -30.50
C LYS A 235 -2.63 -42.08 -29.95
N PRO A 236 -3.13 -41.14 -30.76
CA PRO A 236 -3.77 -39.94 -30.23
C PRO A 236 -5.15 -40.29 -29.64
N GLY A 237 -5.56 -39.59 -28.58
CA GLY A 237 -6.93 -39.67 -28.05
C GLY A 237 -7.20 -40.82 -27.06
N GLY A 238 -6.71 -40.68 -25.83
CA GLY A 238 -7.24 -41.38 -24.66
C GLY A 238 -7.62 -40.35 -23.59
N SER A 239 -8.89 -40.27 -23.19
CA SER A 239 -9.35 -39.24 -22.26
C SER A 239 -8.83 -39.49 -20.83
N ARG A 240 -8.01 -38.58 -20.31
CA ARG A 240 -7.56 -38.59 -18.91
C ARG A 240 -8.72 -38.13 -17.99
N PRO A 241 -8.97 -38.80 -16.86
CA PRO A 241 -10.10 -38.47 -15.98
C PRO A 241 -9.90 -37.12 -15.27
N ALA A 242 -11.03 -36.60 -14.78
CA ALA A 242 -11.11 -35.37 -13.98
C ALA A 242 -10.22 -35.43 -12.73
N GLN A 243 -9.82 -34.26 -12.21
CA GLN A 243 -9.16 -34.17 -10.92
C GLN A 243 -10.22 -33.98 -9.83
N GLU A 244 -10.35 -34.94 -8.91
CA GLU A 244 -11.12 -34.72 -7.68
C GLU A 244 -10.29 -33.96 -6.63
N THR A 245 -9.01 -34.33 -6.50
CA THR A 245 -8.05 -33.74 -5.57
C THR A 245 -6.77 -33.30 -6.30
N VAL A 246 -5.98 -32.48 -5.59
CA VAL A 246 -4.62 -32.08 -5.98
C VAL A 246 -3.69 -32.11 -4.76
N PRO A 247 -2.37 -32.31 -4.95
CA PRO A 247 -1.39 -32.16 -3.88
C PRO A 247 -1.38 -30.73 -3.34
N PHE A 248 -1.41 -30.60 -2.01
CA PHE A 248 -1.32 -29.33 -1.28
C PHE A 248 -0.25 -29.41 -0.20
N GLY A 249 0.81 -28.61 -0.27
CA GLY A 249 1.86 -28.60 0.75
C GLY A 249 3.28 -28.29 0.21
N ASP A 250 4.28 -28.81 0.92
CA ASP A 250 5.72 -28.58 0.64
C ASP A 250 6.26 -29.69 -0.26
N ALA A 251 6.30 -29.41 -1.57
CA ALA A 251 6.65 -30.35 -2.64
C ALA A 251 7.31 -29.62 -3.83
N VAL A 252 7.90 -30.40 -4.73
CA VAL A 252 8.58 -29.94 -5.95
C VAL A 252 8.00 -30.61 -7.19
N LEU A 253 8.09 -29.96 -8.35
CA LEU A 253 7.70 -30.54 -9.63
C LEU A 253 8.91 -31.23 -10.27
N ALA A 254 8.77 -32.48 -10.67
CA ALA A 254 9.76 -33.21 -11.46
C ALA A 254 9.22 -33.42 -12.88
N THR A 255 9.84 -32.78 -13.87
CA THR A 255 9.48 -32.93 -15.29
C THR A 255 10.24 -34.11 -15.90
N GLN A 256 10.18 -34.29 -17.22
CA GLN A 256 10.99 -35.29 -17.93
C GLN A 256 12.49 -34.93 -17.97
N ASP A 257 12.85 -33.65 -17.74
CA ASP A 257 14.17 -33.09 -18.01
C ASP A 257 14.78 -32.23 -16.90
N THR A 258 14.00 -31.78 -15.90
CA THR A 258 14.46 -30.94 -14.79
C THR A 258 13.59 -31.09 -13.52
N CYS A 259 13.94 -30.37 -12.45
CA CYS A 259 13.17 -30.30 -11.21
C CYS A 259 13.01 -28.85 -10.74
N ILE A 260 11.76 -28.45 -10.44
CA ILE A 260 11.36 -27.07 -10.13
C ILE A 260 10.77 -26.99 -8.72
N GLY A 261 11.31 -26.08 -7.91
CA GLY A 261 10.84 -25.78 -6.55
C GLY A 261 10.31 -24.36 -6.46
N SER A 262 9.42 -24.11 -5.49
CA SER A 262 8.79 -22.80 -5.30
C SER A 262 9.02 -22.29 -3.87
N GLU A 263 9.47 -21.05 -3.80
CA GLU A 263 9.69 -20.20 -2.63
C GLU A 263 8.74 -18.98 -2.75
N VAL A 264 8.34 -18.35 -1.64
CA VAL A 264 7.37 -17.23 -1.70
C VAL A 264 7.85 -16.05 -0.87
N CYS A 265 8.23 -14.97 -1.55
CA CYS A 265 8.66 -13.68 -1.01
C CYS A 265 9.61 -13.78 0.18
N GLU A 266 9.10 -13.52 1.39
CA GLU A 266 9.76 -13.56 2.69
C GLU A 266 10.55 -14.86 2.95
N GLU A 267 10.13 -15.99 2.38
CA GLU A 267 10.83 -17.27 2.55
C GLU A 267 12.32 -17.21 2.16
N LEU A 268 12.69 -16.41 1.14
CA LEU A 268 14.08 -16.12 0.75
C LEU A 268 14.91 -15.54 1.90
N TRP A 269 14.30 -14.64 2.67
CA TRP A 269 14.93 -13.82 3.71
C TRP A 269 15.08 -14.59 5.04
N THR A 270 14.46 -15.77 5.17
CA THR A 270 14.51 -16.56 6.41
C THR A 270 15.89 -17.21 6.63
N PRO A 271 16.34 -17.44 7.87
CA PRO A 271 17.64 -18.08 8.15
C PRO A 271 17.79 -19.54 7.64
N ARG A 272 16.70 -20.16 7.19
CA ARG A 272 16.68 -21.48 6.54
C ARG A 272 15.67 -21.47 5.39
N SER A 273 15.95 -20.64 4.38
CA SER A 273 15.14 -20.52 3.17
C SER A 273 14.93 -21.89 2.49
N PRO A 274 13.70 -22.20 2.01
CA PRO A 274 13.42 -23.42 1.25
C PRO A 274 14.43 -23.75 0.15
N HIS A 275 14.94 -22.75 -0.57
CA HIS A 275 15.88 -22.92 -1.68
C HIS A 275 17.18 -23.66 -1.29
N VAL A 276 17.61 -23.58 -0.01
CA VAL A 276 18.82 -24.26 0.46
C VAL A 276 18.63 -25.78 0.44
N ASP A 277 17.57 -26.26 1.09
CA ASP A 277 17.27 -27.69 1.10
C ASP A 277 16.80 -28.19 -0.28
N MET A 278 16.07 -27.36 -1.05
CA MET A 278 15.67 -27.68 -2.43
C MET A 278 16.87 -27.88 -3.34
N GLY A 279 17.85 -26.95 -3.30
CA GLY A 279 19.08 -27.05 -4.08
C GLY A 279 19.91 -28.27 -3.70
N LEU A 280 19.93 -28.67 -2.43
CA LEU A 280 20.58 -29.90 -1.97
C LEU A 280 19.84 -31.18 -2.43
N ASP A 281 18.51 -31.18 -2.50
CA ASP A 281 17.72 -32.31 -3.05
C ASP A 281 17.75 -32.39 -4.59
N GLY A 282 18.45 -31.46 -5.26
CA GLY A 282 18.66 -31.47 -6.70
C GLY A 282 17.63 -30.68 -7.50
N VAL A 283 16.81 -29.82 -6.89
CA VAL A 283 15.99 -28.84 -7.61
C VAL A 283 16.91 -27.92 -8.41
N GLU A 284 16.71 -27.79 -9.71
CA GLU A 284 17.58 -27.02 -10.63
C GLU A 284 17.05 -25.60 -10.87
N ILE A 285 15.72 -25.42 -10.81
CA ILE A 285 15.04 -24.14 -11.00
C ILE A 285 14.23 -23.81 -9.74
N ILE A 286 14.45 -22.64 -9.16
CA ILE A 286 13.70 -22.12 -8.01
C ILE A 286 12.87 -20.90 -8.46
N THR A 287 11.58 -20.87 -8.11
CA THR A 287 10.71 -19.72 -8.37
C THR A 287 10.40 -18.97 -7.08
N ASN A 288 10.46 -17.64 -7.11
CA ASN A 288 10.04 -16.77 -6.02
C ASN A 288 9.02 -15.74 -6.50
N ALA A 289 7.78 -15.91 -6.05
CA ALA A 289 6.76 -14.89 -6.24
C ALA A 289 6.73 -13.94 -5.05
N SER A 290 6.82 -12.64 -5.31
CA SER A 290 6.93 -11.57 -4.31
C SER A 290 5.79 -10.55 -4.36
N GLY A 291 5.42 -10.03 -3.19
CA GLY A 291 4.67 -8.81 -2.95
C GLY A 291 5.55 -7.75 -2.27
N SER A 292 6.72 -7.46 -2.86
CA SER A 292 7.74 -6.59 -2.27
C SER A 292 7.49 -5.11 -2.62
N HIS A 293 7.14 -4.31 -1.62
CA HIS A 293 6.91 -2.87 -1.80
C HIS A 293 8.24 -2.08 -1.86
N HIS A 294 8.21 -0.90 -2.50
CA HIS A 294 9.33 0.03 -2.53
C HIS A 294 9.79 0.39 -1.11
N MET A 295 11.08 0.62 -0.99
CA MET A 295 11.72 1.25 0.15
C MET A 295 13.03 1.82 -0.36
N LEU A 296 13.31 3.08 -0.06
CA LEU A 296 14.40 3.83 -0.65
C LEU A 296 15.75 3.13 -0.40
N ARG A 297 16.48 2.83 -1.47
CA ARG A 297 17.77 2.09 -1.49
C ARG A 297 17.68 0.59 -1.16
N LYS A 298 16.48 -0.01 -1.03
CA LYS A 298 16.31 -1.44 -0.66
C LYS A 298 16.64 -2.41 -1.81
N ALA A 299 16.49 -1.99 -3.08
CA ALA A 299 16.58 -2.88 -4.25
C ALA A 299 17.83 -3.78 -4.24
N ARG A 300 19.00 -3.20 -3.91
CA ARG A 300 20.27 -3.93 -3.79
C ARG A 300 20.22 -5.13 -2.86
N ALA A 301 19.58 -5.04 -1.70
CA ALA A 301 19.49 -6.16 -0.76
C ALA A 301 18.66 -7.34 -1.31
N ARG A 302 17.74 -7.08 -2.25
CA ARG A 302 16.96 -8.13 -2.94
C ARG A 302 17.81 -8.85 -3.98
N VAL A 303 18.58 -8.10 -4.77
CA VAL A 303 19.52 -8.63 -5.77
C VAL A 303 20.61 -9.43 -5.07
N ASP A 304 21.32 -8.83 -4.10
CA ASP A 304 22.41 -9.46 -3.34
C ASP A 304 21.98 -10.80 -2.72
N LEU A 305 20.73 -10.95 -2.26
CA LEU A 305 20.19 -12.23 -1.76
C LEU A 305 19.94 -13.27 -2.87
N VAL A 306 19.34 -12.90 -3.99
CA VAL A 306 19.10 -13.82 -5.12
C VAL A 306 20.42 -14.29 -5.73
N THR A 307 21.36 -13.38 -5.93
CA THR A 307 22.73 -13.64 -6.39
C THR A 307 23.47 -14.56 -5.41
N THR A 308 23.40 -14.29 -4.11
CA THR A 308 24.03 -15.15 -3.08
C THR A 308 23.37 -16.54 -3.02
N ALA A 309 22.04 -16.62 -3.17
CA ALA A 309 21.31 -17.89 -3.16
C ALA A 309 21.69 -18.78 -4.35
N THR A 310 21.85 -18.22 -5.56
CA THR A 310 22.28 -18.99 -6.74
C THR A 310 23.76 -19.34 -6.68
N ALA A 311 24.66 -18.41 -6.30
CA ALA A 311 26.09 -18.71 -6.15
C ALA A 311 26.35 -19.82 -5.10
N LYS A 312 25.70 -19.74 -3.93
CA LYS A 312 25.95 -20.69 -2.83
C LYS A 312 25.46 -22.12 -3.12
N ASN A 313 24.38 -22.27 -3.89
CA ASN A 313 23.72 -23.57 -4.08
C ASN A 313 23.86 -24.12 -5.51
N GLY A 314 24.23 -23.28 -6.49
CA GLY A 314 24.02 -23.51 -7.93
C GLY A 314 22.53 -23.57 -8.28
N GLY A 315 22.19 -23.33 -9.55
CA GLY A 315 20.81 -23.38 -10.04
C GLY A 315 20.30 -22.04 -10.58
N ILE A 316 19.18 -22.13 -11.31
CA ILE A 316 18.43 -20.99 -11.86
C ILE A 316 17.44 -20.51 -10.79
N TYR A 317 17.31 -19.20 -10.64
CA TYR A 317 16.35 -18.56 -9.74
C TYR A 317 15.57 -17.48 -10.49
N LEU A 318 14.24 -17.61 -10.51
CA LEU A 318 13.32 -16.63 -11.07
C LEU A 318 12.66 -15.86 -9.93
N LEU A 319 12.63 -14.53 -10.00
CA LEU A 319 11.83 -13.69 -9.12
C LEU A 319 10.80 -12.91 -9.92
N ALA A 320 9.53 -12.99 -9.52
CA ALA A 320 8.43 -12.16 -10.02
C ALA A 320 7.94 -11.27 -8.88
N ASN A 321 7.58 -10.02 -9.16
CA ASN A 321 7.12 -9.07 -8.15
C ASN A 321 6.02 -8.16 -8.70
N GLN A 322 5.11 -7.69 -7.85
CA GLN A 322 4.11 -6.71 -8.25
C GLN A 322 4.82 -5.37 -8.60
N LYS A 323 4.27 -4.56 -9.51
CA LYS A 323 4.85 -3.27 -9.91
C LYS A 323 3.76 -2.21 -10.14
N GLY A 324 3.69 -1.19 -9.30
CA GLY A 324 2.62 -0.19 -9.31
C GLY A 324 1.93 0.02 -7.95
N CYS A 325 0.86 0.81 -7.89
CA CYS A 325 0.06 1.04 -6.68
C CYS A 325 -1.27 0.26 -6.70
N ASP A 326 -1.43 -0.73 -5.82
CA ASP A 326 -2.60 -1.64 -5.83
C ASP A 326 -3.81 -1.19 -4.99
N GLY A 327 -3.85 0.08 -4.59
CA GLY A 327 -4.99 0.71 -3.89
C GLY A 327 -4.69 1.25 -2.49
N ASP A 328 -3.41 1.39 -2.12
CA ASP A 328 -2.93 1.77 -0.78
C ASP A 328 -1.68 2.70 -0.89
N ARG A 329 -1.08 3.09 0.24
CA ARG A 329 0.16 3.91 0.27
C ARG A 329 1.38 3.27 -0.39
N LEU A 330 1.35 1.95 -0.58
CA LEU A 330 2.48 1.19 -1.10
C LEU A 330 2.53 1.27 -2.63
N TYR A 331 3.72 1.55 -3.14
CA TYR A 331 4.11 1.24 -4.51
C TYR A 331 4.92 -0.05 -4.48
N TYR A 332 4.62 -1.02 -5.33
CA TYR A 332 5.44 -2.21 -5.51
C TYR A 332 6.46 -1.96 -6.61
N ASP A 333 7.72 -2.32 -6.36
CA ASP A 333 8.88 -1.80 -7.07
C ASP A 333 9.47 -2.78 -8.09
N GLY A 334 8.67 -3.71 -8.62
CA GLY A 334 9.10 -4.61 -9.70
C GLY A 334 10.43 -5.29 -9.38
N CYS A 335 11.46 -5.02 -10.20
CA CYS A 335 12.72 -5.74 -10.18
C CYS A 335 12.51 -7.27 -10.23
N ALA A 336 11.61 -7.71 -11.12
CA ALA A 336 11.60 -9.09 -11.55
C ALA A 336 12.99 -9.41 -12.14
N MET A 337 13.45 -10.65 -11.99
CA MET A 337 14.79 -11.03 -12.44
C MET A 337 14.91 -12.52 -12.71
N VAL A 338 15.86 -12.88 -13.57
CA VAL A 338 16.36 -14.25 -13.71
C VAL A 338 17.84 -14.25 -13.38
N ALA A 339 18.26 -15.17 -12.51
CA ALA A 339 19.64 -15.37 -12.08
C ALA A 339 20.03 -16.84 -12.22
N MET A 340 21.31 -17.13 -12.40
CA MET A 340 21.85 -18.51 -12.40
C MET A 340 23.27 -18.51 -11.86
N ASN A 341 23.60 -19.48 -10.99
CA ASN A 341 24.95 -19.76 -10.49
C ASN A 341 25.76 -18.57 -9.88
N GLY A 342 25.12 -17.43 -9.59
CA GLY A 342 25.78 -16.22 -9.09
C GLY A 342 25.75 -15.02 -10.02
N ASP A 343 25.21 -15.15 -11.24
CA ASP A 343 25.06 -14.09 -12.22
C ASP A 343 23.58 -13.75 -12.50
N ILE A 344 23.32 -12.53 -12.97
CA ILE A 344 22.00 -12.08 -13.45
C ILE A 344 21.93 -12.24 -14.97
N PHE A 345 20.81 -12.72 -15.48
CA PHE A 345 20.58 -12.97 -16.92
C PHE A 345 19.40 -12.15 -17.47
N ALA A 346 18.54 -11.62 -16.60
CA ALA A 346 17.54 -10.62 -16.96
C ALA A 346 17.21 -9.74 -15.75
N GLN A 347 17.12 -8.43 -15.98
CA GLN A 347 16.66 -7.42 -15.02
C GLN A 347 15.37 -6.77 -15.56
N GLY A 348 14.37 -6.63 -14.70
CA GLY A 348 13.13 -5.89 -14.97
C GLY A 348 13.10 -4.53 -14.30
N SER A 349 12.21 -3.66 -14.78
CA SER A 349 12.07 -2.28 -14.33
C SER A 349 11.77 -2.20 -12.83
N GLN A 350 12.43 -1.28 -12.11
CA GLN A 350 12.03 -0.92 -10.74
C GLN A 350 10.76 -0.04 -10.76
N PHE A 351 10.69 0.85 -11.75
CA PHE A 351 9.60 1.79 -11.95
C PHE A 351 9.28 1.87 -13.45
N SER A 352 8.03 1.63 -13.84
CA SER A 352 7.52 1.93 -15.20
C SER A 352 5.99 1.97 -15.18
N LEU A 353 5.39 2.60 -16.18
CA LEU A 353 3.94 2.75 -16.30
C LEU A 353 3.23 1.57 -16.98
N ASP A 354 3.98 0.52 -17.36
CA ASP A 354 3.43 -0.65 -18.05
C ASP A 354 2.69 -1.57 -17.06
N ASP A 355 1.44 -1.94 -17.33
CA ASP A 355 0.69 -2.86 -16.46
C ASP A 355 1.20 -4.31 -16.53
N VAL A 356 1.97 -4.65 -17.58
CA VAL A 356 2.55 -5.98 -17.82
C VAL A 356 3.97 -5.87 -18.36
N GLU A 357 4.97 -6.21 -17.54
CA GLU A 357 6.37 -6.40 -17.96
C GLU A 357 6.72 -7.89 -17.88
N VAL A 358 7.33 -8.45 -18.93
CA VAL A 358 7.77 -9.86 -18.96
C VAL A 358 9.24 -9.95 -19.32
N LEU A 359 9.98 -10.76 -18.57
CA LEU A 359 11.37 -11.11 -18.80
C LEU A 359 11.45 -12.58 -19.22
N THR A 360 12.41 -12.89 -20.08
CA THR A 360 12.65 -14.24 -20.58
C THR A 360 14.15 -14.48 -20.70
N ALA A 361 14.62 -15.64 -20.26
CA ALA A 361 15.98 -16.10 -20.45
C ALA A 361 16.01 -17.55 -20.94
N THR A 362 16.99 -17.85 -21.79
CA THR A 362 17.23 -19.18 -22.36
C THR A 362 18.55 -19.70 -21.80
N LEU A 363 18.49 -20.71 -20.93
CA LEU A 363 19.61 -21.12 -20.08
C LEU A 363 19.85 -22.63 -20.21
N ASP A 364 21.09 -23.11 -20.19
CA ASP A 364 21.38 -24.55 -20.28
C ASP A 364 21.43 -25.21 -18.88
N LEU A 365 20.67 -26.29 -18.70
CA LEU A 365 20.63 -27.02 -17.43
C LEU A 365 21.97 -27.73 -17.12
N GLU A 366 22.82 -27.97 -18.11
CA GLU A 366 24.15 -28.53 -17.86
C GLU A 366 25.10 -27.52 -17.20
N ASP A 367 24.86 -26.21 -17.32
CA ASP A 367 25.63 -25.19 -16.60
C ASP A 367 25.32 -25.25 -15.09
N VAL A 368 24.06 -25.52 -14.72
CA VAL A 368 23.67 -25.82 -13.33
C VAL A 368 24.31 -27.13 -12.83
N ARG A 369 24.33 -28.17 -13.67
CA ARG A 369 24.83 -29.50 -13.31
C ARG A 369 26.35 -29.51 -13.13
N SER A 370 27.09 -28.88 -14.05
CA SER A 370 28.55 -28.76 -14.00
C SER A 370 29.02 -27.89 -12.84
N TYR A 371 28.44 -26.70 -12.64
CA TYR A 371 28.72 -25.83 -11.50
C TYR A 371 28.49 -26.54 -10.15
N ARG A 372 27.40 -27.31 -10.04
CA ARG A 372 27.15 -28.13 -8.84
C ARG A 372 28.12 -29.30 -8.70
N ALA A 373 28.58 -29.90 -9.79
CA ALA A 373 29.54 -31.01 -9.77
C ALA A 373 30.93 -30.56 -9.27
N GLU A 374 31.37 -29.34 -9.64
CA GLU A 374 32.62 -28.73 -9.19
C GLU A 374 32.68 -28.60 -7.66
N ILE A 375 31.59 -28.17 -7.03
CA ILE A 375 31.52 -27.88 -5.58
C ILE A 375 31.37 -29.19 -4.77
N SER A 376 32.44 -29.96 -4.66
CA SER A 376 32.48 -31.27 -3.98
C SER A 376 31.92 -31.27 -2.54
N SER A 377 32.11 -30.19 -1.78
CA SER A 377 31.57 -30.03 -0.42
C SER A 377 30.04 -29.94 -0.38
N ARG A 378 29.43 -29.30 -1.39
CA ARG A 378 27.97 -29.23 -1.60
C ARG A 378 27.40 -30.62 -1.84
N ASN A 379 28.09 -31.44 -2.62
CA ASN A 379 27.66 -32.79 -2.98
C ASN A 379 27.72 -33.77 -1.79
N LEU A 380 28.71 -33.59 -0.90
CA LEU A 380 28.73 -34.29 0.39
C LEU A 380 27.53 -33.91 1.29
N ALA A 381 27.11 -32.64 1.29
CA ALA A 381 25.91 -32.22 2.01
C ALA A 381 24.61 -32.76 1.37
N ALA A 382 24.52 -32.72 0.03
CA ALA A 382 23.39 -33.26 -0.73
C ALA A 382 23.15 -34.76 -0.47
N SER A 383 24.22 -35.55 -0.28
CA SER A 383 24.11 -36.98 0.06
C SER A 383 23.38 -37.29 1.38
N ARG A 384 23.05 -36.27 2.19
CA ARG A 384 22.47 -36.40 3.54
C ARG A 384 21.07 -35.82 3.69
N VAL A 385 20.50 -35.16 2.67
CA VAL A 385 19.16 -34.56 2.78
C VAL A 385 18.06 -35.59 2.57
N SER A 386 16.92 -35.40 3.24
CA SER A 386 15.70 -36.16 2.98
C SER A 386 14.98 -35.55 1.76
N PRO A 387 14.52 -36.37 0.79
CA PRO A 387 13.98 -35.86 -0.45
C PRO A 387 12.62 -35.18 -0.28
N PHE A 388 12.33 -34.21 -1.15
CA PHE A 388 11.00 -33.61 -1.23
C PHE A 388 9.97 -34.61 -1.81
N PRO A 389 8.68 -34.47 -1.46
CA PRO A 389 7.61 -35.04 -2.26
C PRO A 389 7.68 -34.49 -3.69
N ARG A 390 7.77 -35.37 -4.70
CA ARG A 390 7.92 -34.99 -6.11
C ARG A 390 6.64 -35.25 -6.89
N VAL A 391 5.99 -34.18 -7.34
CA VAL A 391 4.88 -34.26 -8.29
C VAL A 391 5.48 -34.53 -9.67
N LYS A 392 5.21 -35.71 -10.24
CA LYS A 392 5.67 -36.07 -11.59
C LYS A 392 4.84 -35.36 -12.65
N VAL A 393 5.49 -34.59 -13.52
CA VAL A 393 4.85 -33.82 -14.59
C VAL A 393 5.25 -34.40 -15.93
N ASP A 394 4.25 -34.82 -16.70
CA ASP A 394 4.40 -35.43 -18.03
C ASP A 394 4.60 -34.34 -19.09
N PHE A 395 5.75 -33.66 -19.01
CA PHE A 395 6.15 -32.51 -19.82
C PHE A 395 7.68 -32.38 -19.81
N ALA A 396 8.25 -31.71 -20.80
CA ALA A 396 9.66 -31.32 -20.82
C ALA A 396 9.73 -29.80 -20.99
N LEU A 397 10.50 -29.09 -20.16
CA LEU A 397 10.69 -27.65 -20.34
C LEU A 397 11.42 -27.38 -21.66
N SER A 398 12.50 -28.13 -21.92
CA SER A 398 13.21 -28.11 -23.19
C SER A 398 12.35 -28.63 -24.35
N CYS A 399 12.56 -28.07 -25.52
CA CYS A 399 12.08 -28.59 -26.81
C CYS A 399 13.25 -28.83 -27.78
N HIS A 400 12.96 -29.37 -28.96
CA HIS A 400 13.99 -29.57 -30.00
C HIS A 400 14.40 -28.27 -30.70
N GLU A 401 13.56 -27.22 -30.65
CA GLU A 401 13.82 -25.92 -31.27
C GLU A 401 14.76 -25.05 -30.42
N ASP A 402 14.73 -25.19 -29.09
CA ASP A 402 15.64 -24.48 -28.15
C ASP A 402 17.12 -24.72 -28.46
N LEU A 403 17.48 -25.86 -29.07
CA LEU A 403 18.85 -26.16 -29.49
C LEU A 403 19.46 -25.03 -30.36
N LEU A 404 18.63 -24.44 -31.23
CA LEU A 404 19.00 -23.35 -32.14
C LEU A 404 18.90 -21.95 -31.53
N GLN A 405 18.24 -21.79 -30.37
CA GLN A 405 18.21 -20.49 -29.70
C GLN A 405 19.58 -20.15 -29.09
N PRO A 406 20.00 -18.87 -29.09
CA PRO A 406 21.15 -18.44 -28.30
C PRO A 406 20.88 -18.65 -26.81
N VAL A 407 21.93 -18.89 -26.04
CA VAL A 407 21.87 -18.80 -24.56
C VAL A 407 21.83 -17.31 -24.20
N SER A 408 21.15 -16.96 -23.11
CA SER A 408 21.20 -15.60 -22.56
C SER A 408 22.55 -15.35 -21.89
N GLU A 409 23.18 -14.22 -22.19
CA GLU A 409 24.45 -13.83 -21.57
C GLU A 409 24.23 -13.16 -20.19
N PRO A 410 25.21 -13.22 -19.27
CA PRO A 410 25.19 -12.45 -18.02
C PRO A 410 25.10 -10.93 -18.24
N VAL A 411 24.38 -10.25 -17.36
CA VAL A 411 24.25 -8.78 -17.33
C VAL A 411 24.61 -8.22 -15.95
N ALA A 412 25.27 -7.05 -15.94
CA ALA A 412 25.48 -6.29 -14.71
C ALA A 412 24.17 -5.62 -14.27
N TRP A 413 23.87 -5.64 -12.97
CA TRP A 413 22.66 -4.98 -12.46
C TRP A 413 22.82 -3.45 -12.45
N GLU A 414 21.95 -2.74 -13.16
CA GLU A 414 21.91 -1.27 -13.13
C GLU A 414 21.03 -0.78 -11.98
N TYR A 415 21.60 0.04 -11.10
CA TYR A 415 20.90 0.59 -9.93
C TYR A 415 20.57 2.07 -10.13
N HIS A 416 19.33 2.45 -9.83
CA HIS A 416 18.95 3.84 -9.69
C HIS A 416 19.68 4.50 -8.51
N ARG A 417 20.02 5.78 -8.68
CA ARG A 417 20.47 6.65 -7.58
C ARG A 417 19.30 6.95 -6.64
N PRO A 418 19.53 7.34 -5.37
CA PRO A 418 18.43 7.71 -4.46
C PRO A 418 17.52 8.81 -5.00
N GLU A 419 18.08 9.78 -5.71
CA GLU A 419 17.36 10.89 -6.35
C GLU A 419 16.52 10.43 -7.54
N GLU A 420 16.94 9.34 -8.21
CA GLU A 420 16.20 8.68 -9.29
C GLU A 420 15.11 7.75 -8.74
N GLU A 421 15.36 7.01 -7.64
CA GLU A 421 14.30 6.29 -6.92
C GLU A 421 13.19 7.24 -6.44
N ILE A 422 13.56 8.46 -5.98
CA ILE A 422 12.60 9.51 -5.60
C ILE A 422 11.93 10.13 -6.83
N SER A 423 12.63 10.36 -7.95
CA SER A 423 12.00 10.94 -9.13
C SER A 423 10.99 9.98 -9.78
N LEU A 424 11.26 8.67 -9.76
CA LEU A 424 10.47 7.67 -10.47
C LEU A 424 9.36 7.03 -9.61
N GLY A 425 9.66 6.61 -8.37
CA GLY A 425 8.75 5.80 -7.56
C GLY A 425 7.45 6.52 -7.16
N PRO A 426 7.55 7.65 -6.43
CA PRO A 426 6.41 8.53 -6.16
C PRO A 426 5.69 9.02 -7.42
N ALA A 427 6.38 9.22 -8.54
CA ALA A 427 5.77 9.65 -9.80
C ALA A 427 4.88 8.55 -10.43
N CYS A 428 5.37 7.31 -10.50
CA CYS A 428 4.55 6.18 -10.97
C CYS A 428 3.38 5.89 -10.02
N TRP A 429 3.56 6.11 -8.72
CA TRP A 429 2.48 6.01 -7.72
C TRP A 429 1.40 7.09 -7.88
N LEU A 430 1.79 8.33 -8.19
CA LEU A 430 0.85 9.40 -8.54
C LEU A 430 0.05 9.06 -9.80
N TRP A 431 0.69 8.49 -10.83
CA TRP A 431 0.01 8.04 -12.06
C TRP A 431 -1.08 7.00 -11.77
N ASP A 432 -0.73 5.95 -11.03
CA ASP A 432 -1.70 4.92 -10.62
C ASP A 432 -2.82 5.51 -9.75
N PHE A 433 -2.52 6.41 -8.82
CA PHE A 433 -3.55 7.09 -8.03
C PHE A 433 -4.50 7.92 -8.89
N LEU A 434 -4.00 8.67 -9.88
CA LEU A 434 -4.83 9.49 -10.76
C LEU A 434 -5.79 8.62 -11.57
N ARG A 435 -5.27 7.67 -12.35
CA ARG A 435 -6.09 6.82 -13.24
C ARG A 435 -7.06 5.92 -12.49
N ARG A 436 -6.65 5.34 -11.34
CA ARG A 436 -7.50 4.42 -10.55
C ARG A 436 -8.55 5.16 -9.72
N SER A 437 -8.29 6.40 -9.29
CA SER A 437 -9.28 7.26 -8.61
C SER A 437 -10.28 7.96 -9.56
N ARG A 438 -10.01 7.95 -10.87
CA ARG A 438 -10.80 8.62 -11.92
C ARG A 438 -11.05 10.11 -11.67
N GLN A 439 -10.10 10.76 -10.99
CA GLN A 439 -9.86 12.18 -11.21
C GLN A 439 -9.08 12.28 -12.55
N VAL A 440 -9.23 13.32 -13.38
CA VAL A 440 -9.38 14.72 -13.00
C VAL A 440 -8.01 15.36 -13.14
N GLY A 441 -7.36 15.53 -11.99
CA GLY A 441 -6.00 16.00 -11.84
C GLY A 441 -5.64 16.17 -10.36
N PHE A 442 -4.56 16.89 -10.09
CA PHE A 442 -4.09 17.21 -8.75
C PHE A 442 -4.39 18.66 -8.34
N PHE A 443 -4.38 18.96 -7.05
CA PHE A 443 -4.37 20.32 -6.50
C PHE A 443 -3.19 20.47 -5.52
N LEU A 444 -2.26 21.40 -5.79
CA LEU A 444 -1.01 21.55 -5.02
C LEU A 444 -0.85 22.96 -4.39
N PRO A 445 -0.85 23.07 -3.05
CA PRO A 445 -0.33 24.23 -2.31
C PRO A 445 1.20 24.40 -2.48
N LEU A 446 1.60 25.17 -3.50
CA LEU A 446 2.97 25.56 -3.82
C LEU A 446 3.44 26.79 -3.02
N SER A 447 4.24 26.57 -1.99
CA SER A 447 4.72 27.61 -1.05
C SER A 447 5.92 28.43 -1.54
N GLY A 448 6.60 28.02 -2.61
CA GLY A 448 7.91 28.57 -2.98
C GLY A 448 9.07 28.05 -2.11
N GLY A 449 8.80 27.10 -1.20
CA GLY A 449 9.78 26.31 -0.44
C GLY A 449 9.96 24.88 -0.97
N VAL A 450 11.09 24.27 -0.60
CA VAL A 450 11.64 23.01 -1.14
C VAL A 450 10.61 21.89 -1.26
N ASP A 451 9.85 21.59 -0.22
CA ASP A 451 9.01 20.38 -0.15
C ASP A 451 7.82 20.45 -1.13
N SER A 452 7.20 21.62 -1.24
CA SER A 452 6.16 21.86 -2.24
C SER A 452 6.72 21.94 -3.67
N ALA A 453 7.97 22.38 -3.83
CA ALA A 453 8.67 22.36 -5.12
C ALA A 453 9.02 20.93 -5.54
N ALA A 454 9.52 20.10 -4.63
CA ALA A 454 9.73 18.66 -4.84
C ALA A 454 8.41 17.97 -5.25
N THR A 455 7.31 18.28 -4.56
CA THR A 455 5.98 17.75 -4.90
C THR A 455 5.58 18.12 -6.34
N ALA A 456 5.84 19.35 -6.79
CA ALA A 456 5.62 19.77 -8.17
C ALA A 456 6.55 19.04 -9.17
N CYS A 457 7.83 18.87 -8.82
CA CYS A 457 8.79 18.11 -9.65
C CYS A 457 8.42 16.64 -9.82
N LEU A 458 7.75 16.02 -8.85
CA LEU A 458 7.24 14.65 -8.98
C LEU A 458 6.05 14.55 -9.95
N VAL A 459 5.14 15.52 -9.94
CA VAL A 459 4.06 15.59 -10.94
C VAL A 459 4.63 15.87 -12.34
N TYR A 460 5.66 16.72 -12.45
CA TYR A 460 6.37 16.92 -13.71
C TYR A 460 7.07 15.64 -14.20
N SER A 461 7.76 14.92 -13.30
CA SER A 461 8.40 13.64 -13.62
C SER A 461 7.39 12.58 -14.06
N MET A 462 6.22 12.50 -13.42
CA MET A 462 5.11 11.65 -13.86
C MET A 462 4.73 11.95 -15.31
N CYS A 463 4.65 13.23 -15.69
CA CYS A 463 4.31 13.62 -17.05
C CYS A 463 5.44 13.31 -18.06
N CYS A 464 6.71 13.40 -17.65
CA CYS A 464 7.83 12.90 -18.44
C CYS A 464 7.70 11.38 -18.70
N GLN A 465 7.38 10.59 -17.68
CA GLN A 465 7.18 9.14 -17.81
C GLN A 465 6.00 8.78 -18.71
N VAL A 466 4.89 9.53 -18.63
CA VAL A 466 3.71 9.30 -19.48
C VAL A 466 4.00 9.64 -20.94
N CYS A 467 4.62 10.80 -21.24
CA CYS A 467 5.04 11.14 -22.60
C CYS A 467 6.01 10.08 -23.16
N GLU A 468 6.98 9.63 -22.36
CA GLU A 468 7.95 8.61 -22.77
C GLU A 468 7.28 7.24 -23.03
N ALA A 469 6.33 6.82 -22.20
CA ALA A 469 5.57 5.58 -22.40
C ALA A 469 4.70 5.64 -23.68
N VAL A 470 4.01 6.76 -23.93
CA VAL A 470 3.25 6.97 -25.17
C VAL A 470 4.18 7.00 -26.40
N ARG A 471 5.35 7.65 -26.30
CA ARG A 471 6.38 7.68 -27.35
C ARG A 471 6.99 6.30 -27.64
N ARG A 472 7.05 5.42 -26.64
CA ARG A 472 7.40 3.98 -26.79
C ARG A 472 6.24 3.13 -27.34
N GLY A 473 5.07 3.73 -27.59
CA GLY A 473 3.90 3.06 -28.18
C GLY A 473 2.96 2.40 -27.18
N ASN A 474 3.08 2.65 -25.87
CA ASN A 474 2.18 2.07 -24.86
C ASN A 474 0.74 2.62 -25.04
N GLN A 475 -0.15 1.77 -25.56
CA GLN A 475 -1.54 2.12 -25.88
C GLN A 475 -2.43 2.20 -24.63
N GLU A 476 -2.09 1.49 -23.54
CA GLU A 476 -2.84 1.51 -22.29
C GLU A 476 -2.65 2.86 -21.60
N VAL A 477 -1.41 3.34 -21.50
CA VAL A 477 -1.10 4.69 -20.99
C VAL A 477 -1.73 5.77 -21.86
N LEU A 478 -1.72 5.61 -23.20
CA LEU A 478 -2.40 6.55 -24.10
C LEU A 478 -3.93 6.58 -23.87
N ALA A 479 -4.56 5.42 -23.68
CA ALA A 479 -5.99 5.33 -23.38
C ALA A 479 -6.33 5.93 -22.01
N ASP A 480 -5.52 5.67 -20.98
CA ASP A 480 -5.67 6.26 -19.64
C ASP A 480 -5.52 7.79 -19.68
N VAL A 481 -4.54 8.35 -20.40
CA VAL A 481 -4.42 9.81 -20.60
C VAL A 481 -5.67 10.39 -21.26
N ARG A 482 -6.16 9.74 -22.32
CA ARG A 482 -7.37 10.18 -23.04
C ARG A 482 -8.61 10.12 -22.14
N ALA A 483 -8.74 9.10 -21.30
CA ALA A 483 -9.83 8.96 -20.33
C ALA A 483 -9.74 9.96 -19.17
N ILE A 484 -8.54 10.24 -18.64
CA ILE A 484 -8.32 11.26 -17.59
C ILE A 484 -8.68 12.65 -18.11
N LEU A 485 -8.39 12.96 -19.38
CA LEU A 485 -8.65 14.27 -19.98
C LEU A 485 -9.97 14.37 -20.75
N ASP A 486 -10.75 13.28 -20.78
CA ASP A 486 -11.99 13.07 -21.55
C ASP A 486 -11.80 13.19 -23.10
N GLN A 487 -10.56 13.38 -23.59
CA GLN A 487 -10.23 13.76 -24.97
C GLN A 487 -9.74 12.58 -25.82
N SER A 488 -10.63 12.02 -26.63
CA SER A 488 -10.41 10.81 -27.45
C SER A 488 -9.27 10.88 -28.48
N SER A 489 -8.91 12.06 -28.99
CA SER A 489 -7.79 12.24 -29.95
C SER A 489 -6.43 12.56 -29.31
N TYR A 490 -6.42 13.05 -28.08
CA TYR A 490 -5.22 13.68 -27.52
C TYR A 490 -4.07 12.67 -27.39
N THR A 491 -2.86 13.10 -27.74
CA THR A 491 -1.67 12.26 -27.73
C THR A 491 -0.50 13.11 -27.21
N PRO A 492 -0.05 12.91 -25.95
CA PRO A 492 0.92 13.80 -25.32
C PRO A 492 2.29 13.71 -26.00
N GLN A 493 2.89 14.88 -26.28
CA GLN A 493 4.20 15.01 -26.92
C GLN A 493 5.21 15.76 -26.03
N ASP A 494 4.77 16.77 -25.29
CA ASP A 494 5.60 17.58 -24.39
C ASP A 494 5.19 17.34 -22.92
N PRO A 495 6.11 16.91 -22.04
CA PRO A 495 5.84 16.79 -20.60
C PRO A 495 5.34 18.08 -19.94
N ARG A 496 5.69 19.27 -20.44
CA ARG A 496 5.16 20.56 -19.94
C ARG A 496 3.71 20.76 -20.36
N GLU A 497 3.34 20.32 -21.55
CA GLU A 497 1.96 20.37 -22.08
C GLU A 497 1.06 19.32 -21.43
N LEU A 498 1.58 18.13 -21.10
CA LEU A 498 0.86 17.11 -20.35
C LEU A 498 0.78 17.42 -18.85
N CYS A 499 1.88 17.83 -18.21
CA CYS A 499 1.84 18.43 -16.86
C CYS A 499 0.75 19.48 -16.86
N GLY A 500 0.85 20.37 -17.86
CA GLY A 500 -0.10 21.33 -18.43
C GLY A 500 -1.57 20.91 -18.60
N ARG A 501 -1.95 19.68 -18.27
CA ARG A 501 -3.31 19.16 -18.34
C ARG A 501 -3.78 18.38 -17.11
N VAL A 502 -2.91 18.05 -16.14
CA VAL A 502 -3.22 17.13 -15.02
C VAL A 502 -3.03 17.72 -13.61
N LEU A 503 -2.70 19.02 -13.49
CA LEU A 503 -2.34 19.67 -12.23
C LEU A 503 -3.02 21.04 -12.11
N THR A 504 -4.12 21.18 -11.35
CA THR A 504 -5.07 22.35 -11.29
C THR A 504 -5.18 23.08 -9.92
N THR A 505 -5.39 24.43 -9.92
CA THR A 505 -5.33 25.44 -8.81
C THR A 505 -5.32 26.97 -9.36
N CYS A 506 -6.27 27.94 -9.15
CA CYS A 506 -6.36 29.25 -9.95
C CYS A 506 -6.07 30.69 -9.37
N TYR A 507 -5.47 31.62 -10.16
CA TYR A 507 -5.04 33.01 -9.77
C TYR A 507 -6.14 34.07 -9.63
N MET A 508 -6.03 34.91 -8.58
CA MET A 508 -6.79 36.15 -8.39
C MET A 508 -5.94 37.23 -7.67
N ALA A 509 -6.05 38.50 -8.09
CA ALA A 509 -5.21 39.60 -7.59
C ALA A 509 -5.64 40.18 -6.22
N SER A 510 -4.89 41.17 -5.72
CA SER A 510 -5.16 41.87 -4.45
C SER A 510 -4.83 43.37 -4.52
N GLU A 511 -5.41 44.18 -3.64
CA GLU A 511 -5.38 45.65 -3.72
C GLU A 511 -3.99 46.29 -3.50
N ASN A 512 -3.05 45.59 -2.85
CA ASN A 512 -1.69 46.09 -2.61
C ASN A 512 -0.70 45.78 -3.75
N SER A 513 -1.15 45.18 -4.86
CA SER A 513 -0.30 44.89 -6.02
C SER A 513 0.07 46.17 -6.77
N SER A 514 1.36 46.48 -6.92
CA SER A 514 1.78 47.67 -7.66
C SER A 514 1.31 47.62 -9.12
N GLN A 515 0.98 48.79 -9.69
CA GLN A 515 0.42 48.90 -11.04
C GLN A 515 1.34 48.28 -12.10
N GLU A 516 2.66 48.38 -11.88
CA GLU A 516 3.71 47.77 -12.69
C GLU A 516 3.81 46.24 -12.55
N THR A 517 3.47 45.69 -11.37
CA THR A 517 3.35 44.23 -11.17
C THR A 517 2.13 43.70 -11.92
N CYS A 518 1.02 44.45 -11.91
CA CYS A 518 -0.19 44.10 -12.65
C CYS A 518 -0.01 44.19 -14.18
N SER A 519 0.75 45.15 -14.71
CA SER A 519 1.06 45.22 -16.14
C SER A 519 1.98 44.08 -16.57
N ARG A 520 3.11 43.86 -15.87
CA ARG A 520 4.05 42.77 -16.18
C ARG A 520 3.39 41.38 -16.10
N ALA A 521 2.50 41.16 -15.13
CA ALA A 521 1.74 39.90 -15.02
C ALA A 521 0.67 39.72 -16.12
N ARG A 522 0.25 40.80 -16.81
CA ARG A 522 -0.65 40.77 -17.96
C ARG A 522 0.11 40.53 -19.26
N GLU A 523 1.21 41.26 -19.47
CA GLU A 523 2.09 41.10 -20.63
C GLU A 523 2.72 39.70 -20.67
N LEU A 524 3.20 39.19 -19.54
CA LEU A 524 3.77 37.84 -19.45
C LEU A 524 2.72 36.75 -19.71
N ALA A 525 1.49 36.93 -19.20
CA ALA A 525 0.39 36.01 -19.48
C ALA A 525 0.03 35.97 -20.98
N GLN A 526 0.11 37.13 -21.65
CA GLN A 526 -0.09 37.29 -23.09
C GLN A 526 1.07 36.66 -23.90
N GLN A 527 2.30 36.63 -23.38
CA GLN A 527 3.45 35.96 -23.98
C GLN A 527 3.42 34.43 -23.85
N ILE A 528 2.82 33.88 -22.79
CA ILE A 528 2.75 32.41 -22.54
C ILE A 528 1.41 31.77 -22.93
N GLY A 529 0.44 32.54 -23.44
CA GLY A 529 -0.88 32.04 -23.85
C GLY A 529 -1.83 31.69 -22.69
N SER A 530 -1.53 32.11 -21.46
CA SER A 530 -2.37 31.84 -20.29
C SER A 530 -3.47 32.90 -20.12
N HIS A 531 -4.71 32.48 -19.84
CA HIS A 531 -5.81 33.40 -19.60
C HIS A 531 -5.65 34.17 -18.27
N HIS A 532 -5.38 35.48 -18.35
CA HIS A 532 -5.15 36.36 -17.20
C HIS A 532 -6.47 36.92 -16.64
N ILE A 533 -6.74 36.67 -15.35
CA ILE A 533 -7.88 37.28 -14.62
C ILE A 533 -7.36 38.28 -13.59
N GLY A 534 -7.72 39.55 -13.76
CA GLY A 534 -7.59 40.57 -12.73
C GLY A 534 -8.89 40.68 -11.93
N LEU A 535 -8.83 40.46 -10.62
CA LEU A 535 -9.98 40.52 -9.72
C LEU A 535 -9.60 41.21 -8.41
N ASN A 536 -10.55 41.95 -7.83
CA ASN A 536 -10.50 42.41 -6.44
C ASN A 536 -11.34 41.45 -5.58
N ILE A 537 -10.76 40.93 -4.50
CA ILE A 537 -11.33 39.86 -3.68
C ILE A 537 -12.05 40.35 -2.42
N ASP A 538 -12.00 41.64 -2.08
CA ASP A 538 -12.50 42.13 -0.79
C ASP A 538 -14.02 41.91 -0.52
N PRO A 539 -14.92 41.87 -1.54
CA PRO A 539 -16.29 41.41 -1.34
C PRO A 539 -16.44 39.90 -1.06
N ALA A 540 -15.52 39.07 -1.56
CA ALA A 540 -15.73 37.64 -1.86
C ALA A 540 -15.79 36.70 -0.64
N VAL A 541 -15.57 37.21 0.57
CA VAL A 541 -15.85 36.50 1.84
C VAL A 541 -16.87 37.27 2.68
N LYS A 542 -16.70 38.60 2.79
CA LYS A 542 -17.54 39.49 3.60
C LYS A 542 -19.02 39.45 3.19
N ALA A 543 -19.30 39.27 1.89
CA ALA A 543 -20.65 39.20 1.35
C ALA A 543 -21.36 37.85 1.53
N VAL A 544 -20.62 36.73 1.53
CA VAL A 544 -21.13 35.40 1.13
C VAL A 544 -22.31 34.91 1.97
N VAL A 545 -22.31 35.18 3.28
CA VAL A 545 -23.42 34.84 4.18
C VAL A 545 -24.25 36.06 4.58
N GLY A 546 -23.60 37.23 4.74
CA GLY A 546 -24.23 38.47 5.19
C GLY A 546 -25.23 39.04 4.17
N ILE A 547 -24.82 39.19 2.91
CA ILE A 547 -25.65 39.86 1.89
C ILE A 547 -26.81 38.96 1.44
N PHE A 548 -26.59 37.65 1.32
CA PHE A 548 -27.67 36.70 0.97
C PHE A 548 -28.84 36.83 1.97
N SER A 549 -28.51 36.80 3.27
CA SER A 549 -29.46 36.82 4.38
C SER A 549 -30.12 38.18 4.60
N LEU A 550 -29.46 39.28 4.22
CA LEU A 550 -29.97 40.65 4.45
C LEU A 550 -30.79 41.20 3.26
N VAL A 551 -30.51 40.75 2.03
CA VAL A 551 -31.11 41.34 0.81
C VAL A 551 -32.20 40.48 0.18
N THR A 552 -32.08 39.14 0.19
CA THR A 552 -32.96 38.26 -0.61
C THR A 552 -34.27 37.89 0.09
N GLY A 553 -34.38 38.13 1.40
CA GLY A 553 -35.45 37.56 2.25
C GLY A 553 -35.41 36.03 2.35
N LYS A 554 -34.34 35.38 1.87
CA LYS A 554 -34.14 33.93 1.88
C LYS A 554 -32.79 33.59 2.51
N SER A 555 -32.62 32.31 2.84
CA SER A 555 -31.33 31.70 3.19
C SER A 555 -31.21 30.40 2.40
N PRO A 556 -30.01 29.94 2.04
CA PRO A 556 -29.83 28.63 1.40
C PRO A 556 -30.35 27.52 2.33
N LEU A 557 -31.02 26.52 1.76
CA LEU A 557 -31.76 25.51 2.53
C LEU A 557 -31.15 24.11 2.38
N PHE A 558 -31.20 23.34 3.47
CA PHE A 558 -30.94 21.89 3.42
C PHE A 558 -32.02 21.18 2.58
N ALA A 559 -31.69 19.98 2.07
CA ALA A 559 -32.60 19.17 1.25
C ALA A 559 -33.92 18.83 1.98
N ALA A 560 -33.86 18.65 3.31
CA ALA A 560 -35.03 18.47 4.18
C ALA A 560 -35.96 19.71 4.27
N ARG A 561 -35.60 20.81 3.60
CA ARG A 561 -36.39 22.05 3.48
C ARG A 561 -36.54 22.51 2.02
N GLY A 562 -36.32 21.62 1.05
CA GLY A 562 -36.52 21.89 -0.38
C GLY A 562 -35.34 22.53 -1.13
N GLY A 563 -34.16 22.63 -0.51
CA GLY A 563 -32.94 22.98 -1.23
C GLY A 563 -32.44 21.86 -2.14
N SER A 564 -31.73 22.19 -3.21
CA SER A 564 -31.18 21.21 -4.15
C SER A 564 -30.06 20.37 -3.55
N SER A 565 -29.77 19.23 -4.18
CA SER A 565 -28.68 18.33 -3.77
C SER A 565 -27.30 19.01 -3.75
N ARG A 566 -27.10 20.08 -4.54
CA ARG A 566 -25.84 20.84 -4.58
C ARG A 566 -25.76 21.91 -3.49
N GLU A 567 -26.85 22.63 -3.23
CA GLU A 567 -26.92 23.57 -2.09
C GLU A 567 -26.75 22.83 -0.75
N ASN A 568 -27.40 21.68 -0.61
CA ASN A 568 -27.27 20.86 0.59
C ASN A 568 -25.83 20.37 0.81
N LEU A 569 -25.12 19.95 -0.25
CA LEU A 569 -23.72 19.53 -0.18
C LEU A 569 -22.79 20.71 0.17
N ALA A 570 -22.99 21.88 -0.43
CA ALA A 570 -22.24 23.09 -0.13
C ALA A 570 -22.40 23.52 1.34
N LEU A 571 -23.64 23.47 1.88
CA LEU A 571 -23.92 23.77 3.29
C LEU A 571 -23.30 22.74 4.24
N GLN A 572 -23.28 21.46 3.86
CA GLN A 572 -22.65 20.40 4.65
C GLN A 572 -21.12 20.56 4.71
N ASN A 573 -20.47 20.89 3.59
CA ASN A 573 -19.02 21.09 3.52
C ASN A 573 -18.53 22.30 4.34
N VAL A 574 -19.39 23.30 4.57
CA VAL A 574 -19.10 24.45 5.45
C VAL A 574 -19.19 24.09 6.95
N GLN A 575 -19.78 22.94 7.32
CA GLN A 575 -20.16 22.65 8.71
C GLN A 575 -19.54 21.39 9.35
N VAL A 576 -18.95 20.44 8.60
CA VAL A 576 -18.57 19.12 9.17
C VAL A 576 -17.18 18.61 8.75
N THR A 577 -16.46 18.02 9.71
CA THR A 577 -15.18 17.30 9.60
C THR A 577 -15.27 16.05 8.71
N PRO A 578 -14.25 15.68 7.90
CA PRO A 578 -14.41 14.68 6.85
C PRO A 578 -14.61 13.24 7.33
N HIS A 579 -15.73 12.65 6.93
CA HIS A 579 -15.87 11.21 6.66
C HIS A 579 -16.66 11.03 5.36
N LEU A 580 -16.04 10.42 4.35
CA LEU A 580 -16.67 10.09 3.07
C LEU A 580 -16.38 8.63 2.73
N ALA A 581 -17.45 7.86 2.55
CA ALA A 581 -17.42 6.54 1.93
C ALA A 581 -17.89 6.68 0.48
N MET A 582 -17.16 6.09 -0.46
CA MET A 582 -17.50 6.15 -1.88
C MET A 582 -18.51 5.05 -2.24
N VAL A 583 -19.41 5.35 -3.19
CA VAL A 583 -20.41 4.42 -3.74
C VAL A 583 -20.23 4.34 -5.26
N PRO A 584 -19.91 3.17 -5.84
CA PRO A 584 -19.78 3.03 -7.28
C PRO A 584 -21.12 3.23 -8.02
N ARG A 585 -21.07 3.77 -9.24
CA ARG A 585 -22.16 3.67 -10.22
C ARG A 585 -21.71 2.82 -11.40
N GLY A 586 -22.55 1.88 -11.81
CA GLY A 586 -22.27 0.97 -12.93
C GLY A 586 -22.31 1.67 -14.29
N VAL A 587 -21.49 1.17 -15.22
CA VAL A 587 -21.41 1.63 -16.61
C VAL A 587 -22.52 1.00 -17.44
N ARG A 588 -23.09 1.76 -18.38
CA ARG A 588 -23.77 1.23 -19.58
C ARG A 588 -22.93 1.62 -20.78
N GLY A 589 -22.77 0.72 -21.76
CA GLY A 589 -21.93 0.95 -22.93
C GLY A 589 -22.68 0.81 -24.25
N THR A 590 -21.91 0.46 -25.29
CA THR A 590 -22.29 0.29 -26.72
C THR A 590 -22.57 1.58 -27.50
N GLY A 591 -21.83 1.72 -28.60
CA GLY A 591 -21.86 2.78 -29.62
C GLY A 591 -20.99 2.32 -30.79
N THR A 592 -21.33 2.71 -32.02
CA THR A 592 -20.76 2.13 -33.26
C THR A 592 -19.81 3.10 -33.96
N LEU A 593 -18.73 2.56 -34.53
CA LEU A 593 -17.70 3.25 -35.32
C LEU A 593 -18.25 4.28 -36.33
N GLY A 594 -18.15 5.56 -36.02
CA GLY A 594 -18.12 6.66 -36.99
C GLY A 594 -16.71 6.94 -37.51
N THR A 595 -16.57 8.01 -38.30
CA THR A 595 -15.26 8.49 -38.76
C THR A 595 -14.62 9.37 -37.69
N ALA A 596 -13.47 8.92 -37.16
CA ALA A 596 -12.87 9.42 -35.92
C ALA A 596 -12.78 10.96 -35.80
N ASP A 597 -12.42 11.68 -36.87
CA ASP A 597 -12.25 13.14 -36.82
C ASP A 597 -13.54 13.92 -36.51
N GLN A 598 -14.72 13.36 -36.78
CA GLN A 598 -16.00 13.99 -36.41
C GLN A 598 -16.45 13.64 -34.98
N GLU A 599 -16.19 12.40 -34.55
CA GLU A 599 -16.47 11.98 -33.16
C GLU A 599 -15.59 12.76 -32.18
N VAL A 600 -14.28 12.84 -32.45
CA VAL A 600 -13.32 13.67 -31.71
C VAL A 600 -13.77 15.12 -31.55
N LEU A 601 -14.30 15.72 -32.62
CA LEU A 601 -14.75 17.11 -32.58
C LEU A 601 -16.08 17.25 -31.82
N ALA A 602 -16.96 16.25 -31.86
CA ALA A 602 -18.17 16.19 -31.05
C ALA A 602 -17.85 16.00 -29.55
N ASP A 603 -16.90 15.12 -29.22
CA ASP A 603 -16.40 14.89 -27.86
C ASP A 603 -15.84 16.20 -27.28
N VAL A 604 -14.89 16.84 -27.97
CA VAL A 604 -14.29 18.12 -27.56
C VAL A 604 -15.37 19.19 -27.31
N ARG A 605 -16.43 19.24 -28.10
CA ARG A 605 -17.57 20.17 -27.91
C ARG A 605 -18.47 19.78 -26.72
N ALA A 606 -18.65 18.49 -26.45
CA ALA A 606 -19.46 17.96 -25.35
C ALA A 606 -18.76 18.00 -23.97
N ILE A 607 -17.42 17.92 -23.95
CA ILE A 607 -16.56 18.11 -22.76
C ILE A 607 -16.62 19.59 -22.32
N LEU A 608 -16.59 20.50 -23.29
CA LEU A 608 -16.48 21.95 -23.09
C LEU A 608 -17.84 22.68 -23.07
N ASP A 609 -18.94 21.98 -23.33
CA ASP A 609 -20.31 22.52 -23.47
C ASP A 609 -20.41 23.69 -24.48
N GLN A 610 -19.62 23.61 -25.56
CA GLN A 610 -19.43 24.67 -26.56
C GLN A 610 -19.54 24.10 -27.98
N SER A 611 -20.76 24.05 -28.53
CA SER A 611 -21.06 23.44 -29.84
C SER A 611 -20.35 24.06 -31.05
N SER A 612 -19.83 25.28 -30.93
CA SER A 612 -19.07 25.99 -31.97
C SER A 612 -17.55 25.84 -31.87
N TYR A 613 -17.01 25.25 -30.79
CA TYR A 613 -15.58 25.23 -30.55
C TYR A 613 -14.83 24.26 -31.47
N THR A 614 -13.66 24.67 -31.95
CA THR A 614 -12.72 23.85 -32.71
C THR A 614 -11.31 24.26 -32.28
N PRO A 615 -10.52 23.39 -31.62
CA PRO A 615 -9.22 23.78 -31.08
C PRO A 615 -8.24 24.12 -32.22
N GLN A 616 -7.66 25.32 -32.16
CA GLN A 616 -6.67 25.81 -33.14
C GLN A 616 -5.23 25.70 -32.63
N ASP A 617 -5.02 25.67 -31.31
CA ASP A 617 -3.72 25.61 -30.65
C ASP A 617 -3.74 24.61 -29.48
N PRO A 618 -2.85 23.60 -29.43
CA PRO A 618 -2.76 22.68 -28.29
C PRO A 618 -2.62 23.38 -26.93
N ARG A 619 -1.97 24.55 -26.88
CA ARG A 619 -1.77 25.36 -25.66
C ARG A 619 -3.09 25.94 -25.13
N GLU A 620 -4.02 26.27 -26.03
CA GLU A 620 -5.34 26.84 -25.75
C GLU A 620 -6.33 25.79 -25.22
N LEU A 621 -6.09 24.51 -25.55
CA LEU A 621 -6.78 23.35 -24.97
C LEU A 621 -6.13 22.88 -23.65
N CYS A 622 -4.79 22.91 -23.58
CA CYS A 622 -3.97 22.62 -22.40
C CYS A 622 -4.35 23.48 -21.18
N GLY A 623 -4.39 24.81 -21.33
CA GLY A 623 -4.69 25.76 -20.26
C GLY A 623 -6.07 25.63 -19.57
N ARG A 624 -6.92 24.69 -20.00
CA ARG A 624 -8.26 24.42 -19.46
C ARG A 624 -8.28 23.41 -18.30
N VAL A 625 -7.21 22.61 -18.10
CA VAL A 625 -7.18 21.47 -17.14
C VAL A 625 -5.96 21.49 -16.18
N LEU A 626 -5.14 22.56 -16.19
CA LEU A 626 -4.07 22.82 -15.20
C LEU A 626 -3.98 24.27 -14.75
N THR A 627 -3.48 24.50 -13.52
CA THR A 627 -3.65 25.65 -12.57
C THR A 627 -2.75 25.23 -11.26
N THR A 628 -1.93 26.02 -10.48
CA THR A 628 -0.95 25.64 -9.34
C THR A 628 -0.67 26.71 -8.21
N CYS A 629 -0.69 26.42 -6.87
CA CYS A 629 -1.13 27.43 -5.84
C CYS A 629 -0.15 28.02 -4.80
N TYR A 630 0.09 29.34 -4.84
CA TYR A 630 0.62 30.12 -3.70
C TYR A 630 -0.48 30.88 -2.92
N MET A 631 -0.44 30.81 -1.58
CA MET A 631 -1.41 31.45 -0.67
C MET A 631 -0.72 32.43 0.29
N ALA A 632 -0.63 33.69 -0.14
CA ALA A 632 -0.03 34.81 0.59
C ALA A 632 -0.83 35.19 1.84
N SER A 633 -0.16 35.90 2.75
CA SER A 633 -0.71 36.62 3.91
C SER A 633 -0.02 37.98 4.05
N GLU A 634 -0.45 38.83 4.98
CA GLU A 634 0.22 40.13 5.26
C GLU A 634 1.70 40.01 5.68
N ASN A 635 2.18 38.80 5.95
CA ASN A 635 3.54 38.48 6.38
C ASN A 635 4.40 37.83 5.26
N SER A 636 3.82 37.55 4.10
CA SER A 636 4.47 36.74 3.05
C SER A 636 5.34 37.58 2.11
N SER A 637 6.50 37.04 1.72
CA SER A 637 7.52 37.77 0.96
C SER A 637 7.23 37.81 -0.55
N GLN A 638 7.76 38.83 -1.24
CA GLN A 638 7.64 38.91 -2.69
C GLN A 638 8.51 37.84 -3.38
N GLU A 639 9.60 37.44 -2.75
CA GLU A 639 10.55 36.43 -3.22
C GLU A 639 10.00 35.00 -3.13
N THR A 640 9.29 34.60 -2.05
CA THR A 640 8.60 33.29 -2.02
C THR A 640 7.51 33.23 -3.10
N CYS A 641 6.76 34.31 -3.26
CA CYS A 641 5.75 34.43 -4.32
C CYS A 641 6.36 34.36 -5.73
N SER A 642 7.52 34.99 -5.96
CA SER A 642 8.18 34.95 -7.28
C SER A 642 8.72 33.55 -7.59
N ARG A 643 9.42 32.91 -6.64
CA ARG A 643 9.92 31.53 -6.79
C ARG A 643 8.81 30.52 -7.10
N ALA A 644 7.67 30.63 -6.42
CA ALA A 644 6.51 29.79 -6.70
C ALA A 644 5.98 29.98 -8.13
N ARG A 645 5.91 31.24 -8.60
CA ARG A 645 5.46 31.59 -9.96
C ARG A 645 6.43 31.12 -11.05
N GLU A 646 7.73 31.33 -10.84
CA GLU A 646 8.79 30.97 -11.78
C GLU A 646 8.87 29.45 -11.98
N LEU A 647 8.82 28.68 -10.87
CA LEU A 647 8.77 27.22 -10.96
C LEU A 647 7.48 26.76 -11.64
N ALA A 648 6.33 27.33 -11.26
CA ALA A 648 5.05 27.01 -11.86
C ALA A 648 5.09 27.21 -13.38
N GLN A 649 5.63 28.33 -13.86
CA GLN A 649 5.77 28.64 -15.27
C GLN A 649 6.73 27.68 -16.01
N GLN A 650 7.83 27.25 -15.38
CA GLN A 650 8.83 26.36 -16.00
C GLN A 650 8.32 24.92 -16.18
N ILE A 651 7.51 24.39 -15.25
CA ILE A 651 6.87 23.07 -15.39
C ILE A 651 5.61 23.08 -16.26
N GLY A 652 5.24 24.23 -16.86
CA GLY A 652 4.06 24.39 -17.70
C GLY A 652 2.75 24.60 -16.95
N SER A 653 2.78 25.08 -15.69
CA SER A 653 1.61 25.23 -14.82
C SER A 653 1.07 26.67 -14.62
N HIS A 654 -0.25 26.80 -14.64
CA HIS A 654 -1.00 28.09 -14.58
C HIS A 654 -1.06 28.61 -13.14
N HIS A 655 -0.70 29.86 -12.85
CA HIS A 655 -0.49 30.33 -11.47
C HIS A 655 -1.74 30.31 -10.51
N ILE A 656 -1.57 30.22 -9.18
CA ILE A 656 -2.25 31.09 -8.18
C ILE A 656 -1.19 31.87 -7.43
N GLY A 657 -1.43 33.16 -7.28
CA GLY A 657 -1.27 33.86 -6.01
C GLY A 657 -2.66 34.28 -5.56
N LEU A 658 -2.99 34.07 -4.29
CA LEU A 658 -4.16 34.64 -3.61
C LEU A 658 -3.71 35.16 -2.25
N ASN A 659 -4.47 36.08 -1.64
CA ASN A 659 -4.23 36.51 -0.25
C ASN A 659 -5.33 35.95 0.67
N ILE A 660 -4.92 35.27 1.76
CA ILE A 660 -5.83 34.72 2.77
C ILE A 660 -6.33 35.76 3.78
N ASP A 661 -5.71 36.93 3.86
CA ASP A 661 -5.98 37.97 4.86
C ASP A 661 -7.47 38.33 5.00
N PRO A 662 -8.29 38.47 3.94
CA PRO A 662 -9.71 38.81 4.11
C PRO A 662 -10.47 37.74 4.90
N ALA A 663 -10.12 36.46 4.71
CA ALA A 663 -10.71 35.34 5.45
C ALA A 663 -10.15 35.23 6.88
N VAL A 664 -8.83 35.43 7.06
CA VAL A 664 -8.19 35.44 8.38
C VAL A 664 -8.74 36.60 9.24
N LYS A 665 -8.85 37.80 8.68
CA LYS A 665 -9.41 38.99 9.34
C LYS A 665 -10.90 38.83 9.64
N ALA A 666 -11.66 38.13 8.81
CA ALA A 666 -13.05 37.75 9.13
C ALA A 666 -13.13 36.79 10.33
N VAL A 667 -12.31 35.71 10.35
CA VAL A 667 -12.31 34.74 11.46
C VAL A 667 -11.82 35.35 12.78
N VAL A 668 -10.75 36.15 12.75
CA VAL A 668 -10.27 36.88 13.93
C VAL A 668 -11.29 37.95 14.37
N GLY A 669 -11.96 38.62 13.43
CA GLY A 669 -13.04 39.56 13.72
C GLY A 669 -14.23 38.90 14.44
N ILE A 670 -14.63 37.69 14.03
CA ILE A 670 -15.66 36.90 14.73
C ILE A 670 -15.20 36.55 16.16
N PHE A 671 -13.94 36.14 16.34
CA PHE A 671 -13.38 35.89 17.67
C PHE A 671 -13.39 37.14 18.56
N SER A 672 -12.95 38.30 18.04
CA SER A 672 -12.97 39.58 18.77
C SER A 672 -14.40 40.01 19.12
N LEU A 673 -15.34 39.87 18.20
CA LEU A 673 -16.76 40.20 18.41
C LEU A 673 -17.42 39.35 19.51
N VAL A 674 -17.12 38.05 19.54
CA VAL A 674 -17.72 37.11 20.51
C VAL A 674 -17.04 37.12 21.87
N THR A 675 -15.73 37.42 21.94
CA THR A 675 -14.95 37.34 23.19
C THR A 675 -14.58 38.69 23.81
N GLY A 676 -14.74 39.79 23.07
CA GLY A 676 -14.24 41.11 23.47
C GLY A 676 -12.71 41.24 23.48
N LYS A 677 -11.97 40.29 22.88
CA LYS A 677 -10.50 40.26 22.88
C LYS A 677 -9.94 40.03 21.49
N SER A 678 -9.00 40.88 21.08
CA SER A 678 -8.22 40.71 19.85
C SER A 678 -6.85 40.10 20.17
N PRO A 679 -6.53 38.89 19.66
CA PRO A 679 -5.22 38.27 19.87
C PRO A 679 -4.13 38.97 19.04
N LEU A 680 -2.90 38.99 19.56
CA LEU A 680 -1.74 39.63 18.91
C LEU A 680 -0.65 38.61 18.53
N PHE A 681 0.13 38.95 17.49
CA PHE A 681 1.39 38.25 17.16
C PHE A 681 2.47 38.55 18.20
N ALA A 682 3.46 37.67 18.36
CA ALA A 682 4.57 37.87 19.30
C ALA A 682 5.36 39.16 18.99
N ALA A 683 5.66 39.41 17.71
CA ALA A 683 6.27 40.65 17.22
C ALA A 683 5.44 41.93 17.50
N ARG A 684 4.15 41.80 17.87
CA ARG A 684 3.25 42.90 18.26
C ARG A 684 2.85 42.83 19.75
N GLY A 685 3.61 42.10 20.58
CA GLY A 685 3.43 42.01 22.04
C GLY A 685 2.45 40.95 22.54
N GLY A 686 1.93 40.08 21.65
CA GLY A 686 1.03 38.98 22.03
C GLY A 686 1.75 37.81 22.72
N SER A 687 1.02 37.03 23.51
CA SER A 687 1.58 35.83 24.14
C SER A 687 1.87 34.72 23.12
N SER A 688 2.77 33.81 23.45
CA SER A 688 3.09 32.63 22.60
C SER A 688 1.86 31.79 22.23
N ARG A 689 0.79 31.84 23.04
CA ARG A 689 -0.49 31.17 22.75
C ARG A 689 -1.27 31.89 21.65
N GLU A 690 -1.36 33.22 21.70
CA GLU A 690 -2.03 34.03 20.68
C GLU A 690 -1.29 33.97 19.36
N ASN A 691 0.04 34.11 19.43
CA ASN A 691 0.92 34.01 18.28
C ASN A 691 0.75 32.68 17.53
N LEU A 692 0.87 31.57 18.26
CA LEU A 692 0.61 30.22 17.72
C LEU A 692 -0.84 30.08 17.22
N ALA A 693 -1.83 30.66 17.88
CA ALA A 693 -3.22 30.61 17.41
C ALA A 693 -3.42 31.34 16.07
N LEU A 694 -2.82 32.52 15.89
CA LEU A 694 -2.88 33.30 14.64
C LEU A 694 -2.19 32.58 13.48
N GLN A 695 -1.03 31.96 13.71
CA GLN A 695 -0.37 31.10 12.72
C GLN A 695 -1.24 29.88 12.35
N ASN A 696 -1.81 29.20 13.36
CA ASN A 696 -2.72 28.07 13.14
C ASN A 696 -3.96 28.48 12.31
N VAL A 697 -4.52 29.68 12.52
CA VAL A 697 -5.68 30.17 11.74
C VAL A 697 -5.29 30.34 10.28
N GLN A 698 -4.17 31.01 9.98
CA GLN A 698 -3.65 31.14 8.61
C GLN A 698 -3.44 29.77 7.95
N ALA A 699 -2.80 28.84 8.65
CA ALA A 699 -2.52 27.49 8.14
C ALA A 699 -3.80 26.68 7.83
N ARG A 700 -4.85 26.79 8.65
CA ARG A 700 -6.14 26.13 8.39
C ARG A 700 -6.96 26.80 7.29
N ILE A 701 -6.92 28.12 7.16
CA ILE A 701 -7.58 28.83 6.05
C ILE A 701 -7.00 28.39 4.70
N ARG A 702 -5.68 28.17 4.61
CA ARG A 702 -5.05 27.60 3.41
C ARG A 702 -5.61 26.21 3.06
N MET A 703 -5.85 25.33 4.03
CA MET A 703 -6.47 24.02 3.81
C MET A 703 -7.93 24.12 3.32
N VAL A 704 -8.74 25.00 3.94
CA VAL A 704 -10.13 25.23 3.51
C VAL A 704 -10.20 25.75 2.08
N LEU A 705 -9.33 26.70 1.72
CA LEU A 705 -9.24 27.20 0.34
C LEU A 705 -8.75 26.12 -0.62
N ALA A 706 -7.74 25.32 -0.24
CA ALA A 706 -7.23 24.24 -1.07
C ALA A 706 -8.32 23.25 -1.49
N TYR A 707 -9.11 22.76 -0.53
CA TYR A 707 -10.24 21.88 -0.82
C TYR A 707 -11.38 22.55 -1.61
N LEU A 708 -11.65 23.84 -1.36
CA LEU A 708 -12.65 24.59 -2.11
C LEU A 708 -12.30 24.69 -3.60
N PHE A 709 -11.05 25.05 -3.93
CA PHE A 709 -10.60 25.09 -5.32
C PHE A 709 -10.41 23.68 -5.91
N ALA A 710 -9.99 22.68 -5.14
CA ALA A 710 -9.92 21.29 -5.59
C ALA A 710 -11.28 20.75 -6.08
N GLN A 711 -12.37 21.19 -5.45
CA GLN A 711 -13.74 20.84 -5.84
C GLN A 711 -14.32 21.74 -6.95
N LEU A 712 -13.95 23.03 -7.02
CA LEU A 712 -14.67 24.02 -7.85
C LEU A 712 -13.87 24.71 -8.97
N SER A 713 -12.55 24.61 -9.01
CA SER A 713 -11.73 25.31 -10.02
C SER A 713 -11.82 24.73 -11.45
N LEU A 714 -12.35 23.52 -11.59
CA LEU A 714 -12.75 22.96 -12.88
C LEU A 714 -14.11 23.53 -13.29
N TRP A 715 -15.10 23.45 -12.39
CA TRP A 715 -16.43 24.02 -12.57
C TRP A 715 -16.38 25.51 -12.93
N SER A 716 -15.53 26.32 -12.28
CA SER A 716 -15.37 27.75 -12.57
C SER A 716 -14.70 28.03 -13.92
N ARG A 717 -14.16 27.02 -14.60
CA ARG A 717 -13.64 27.05 -15.98
C ARG A 717 -14.56 26.33 -16.98
N GLY A 718 -15.74 25.89 -16.56
CA GLY A 718 -16.67 25.09 -17.37
C GLY A 718 -16.30 23.61 -17.50
N ALA A 719 -15.18 23.17 -16.91
CA ALA A 719 -14.72 21.79 -16.97
C ALA A 719 -15.43 20.89 -15.94
N ARG A 720 -15.49 19.59 -16.26
CA ARG A 720 -16.04 18.53 -15.38
C ARG A 720 -14.93 17.93 -14.50
N GLY A 721 -15.32 17.11 -13.53
CA GLY A 721 -14.41 16.38 -12.64
C GLY A 721 -14.08 17.09 -11.33
N GLY A 722 -13.17 16.47 -10.56
CA GLY A 722 -12.60 16.96 -9.31
C GLY A 722 -11.10 16.70 -9.26
N LEU A 723 -10.44 17.07 -8.16
CA LEU A 723 -8.98 17.06 -8.03
C LEU A 723 -8.54 16.45 -6.71
N LEU A 724 -7.44 15.68 -6.73
CA LEU A 724 -6.79 15.16 -5.54
C LEU A 724 -5.89 16.24 -4.91
N VAL A 725 -6.17 16.65 -3.68
CA VAL A 725 -5.30 17.56 -2.93
C VAL A 725 -4.00 16.84 -2.58
N LEU A 726 -2.87 17.41 -2.99
CA LEU A 726 -1.53 16.95 -2.66
C LEU A 726 -1.02 17.65 -1.39
N GLY A 727 -0.62 16.84 -0.40
CA GLY A 727 0.13 17.30 0.76
C GLY A 727 1.63 17.32 0.49
N SER A 728 2.36 18.18 1.21
CA SER A 728 3.82 18.35 1.07
C SER A 728 4.58 18.37 2.41
N ALA A 729 4.07 17.69 3.44
CA ALA A 729 4.82 17.48 4.69
C ALA A 729 5.80 16.31 4.52
N ASN A 730 7.06 16.45 4.95
CA ASN A 730 8.07 15.39 4.86
C ASN A 730 8.07 14.44 6.07
N VAL A 731 8.93 13.41 6.05
CA VAL A 731 8.98 12.37 7.08
C VAL A 731 9.53 12.86 8.44
N ASP A 732 10.45 13.85 8.43
CA ASP A 732 11.13 14.37 9.62
C ASP A 732 10.21 15.34 10.40
N GLU A 733 9.56 16.28 9.70
CA GLU A 733 8.50 17.13 10.25
C GLU A 733 7.36 16.29 10.83
N SER A 734 6.94 15.25 10.10
CA SER A 734 5.92 14.31 10.56
C SER A 734 6.36 13.59 11.83
N LEU A 735 7.63 13.16 11.93
CA LEU A 735 8.16 12.46 13.09
C LEU A 735 8.06 13.27 14.39
N VAL A 736 8.44 14.55 14.38
CA VAL A 736 8.26 15.44 15.55
C VAL A 736 6.88 16.10 15.61
N GLY A 737 6.06 15.93 14.56
CA GLY A 737 4.76 16.56 14.36
C GLY A 737 4.84 18.09 14.30
N TYR A 738 5.85 18.62 13.61
CA TYR A 738 6.03 20.04 13.33
C TYR A 738 5.15 20.48 12.14
N LEU A 739 3.84 20.52 12.39
CA LEU A 739 2.78 20.88 11.44
C LEU A 739 1.53 21.34 12.20
N THR A 740 0.67 22.15 11.60
CA THR A 740 -0.63 22.50 12.22
C THR A 740 -1.63 21.38 11.98
N LYS A 741 -2.25 20.86 13.05
CA LYS A 741 -3.29 19.84 12.87
C LYS A 741 -4.47 20.44 12.08
N TYR A 742 -4.74 19.86 10.90
CA TYR A 742 -5.71 20.30 9.88
C TYR A 742 -5.31 21.55 9.06
N ASP A 743 -4.01 21.80 8.84
CA ASP A 743 -3.52 22.63 7.73
C ASP A 743 -3.29 21.79 6.44
N CYS A 744 -2.57 22.33 5.45
CA CYS A 744 -2.23 21.64 4.19
C CYS A 744 -1.33 20.39 4.33
N SER A 745 -0.86 20.03 5.54
CA SER A 745 -0.36 18.68 5.83
C SER A 745 -1.48 17.63 5.81
N SER A 746 -2.73 18.06 5.92
CA SER A 746 -3.97 17.29 5.77
C SER A 746 -4.53 17.53 4.36
N ALA A 747 -4.42 16.50 3.53
CA ALA A 747 -4.70 16.45 2.10
C ALA A 747 -5.21 15.05 1.75
N ASP A 748 -5.44 14.75 0.47
CA ASP A 748 -5.95 13.44 0.04
C ASP A 748 -4.83 12.40 -0.04
N ILE A 749 -3.69 12.78 -0.63
CA ILE A 749 -2.46 11.97 -0.68
C ILE A 749 -1.20 12.86 -0.54
N ASN A 750 -0.09 12.28 -0.10
CA ASN A 750 1.19 12.98 0.06
C ASN A 750 2.35 12.14 -0.53
N PRO A 751 2.90 12.51 -1.71
CA PRO A 751 3.96 11.72 -2.35
C PRO A 751 5.33 11.83 -1.67
N ILE A 752 5.54 12.77 -0.74
CA ILE A 752 6.84 13.02 -0.08
C ILE A 752 6.86 12.76 1.44
N GLY A 753 5.72 12.42 2.07
CA GLY A 753 5.64 12.16 3.51
C GLY A 753 6.40 10.92 4.00
N GLY A 754 6.95 10.12 3.09
CA GLY A 754 7.91 9.07 3.36
C GLY A 754 9.37 9.41 3.09
N VAL A 755 9.71 10.64 2.68
CA VAL A 755 11.07 11.05 2.26
C VAL A 755 11.69 12.02 3.26
N SER A 756 13.01 11.95 3.46
CA SER A 756 13.76 12.82 4.38
C SER A 756 13.97 14.22 3.82
N LYS A 757 14.08 15.24 4.69
CA LYS A 757 14.36 16.62 4.24
C LYS A 757 15.69 16.73 3.50
N ALA A 758 16.69 15.94 3.92
CA ALA A 758 17.98 15.86 3.25
C ALA A 758 17.86 15.29 1.83
N ASP A 759 17.16 14.17 1.67
CA ASP A 759 16.94 13.54 0.36
C ASP A 759 16.05 14.41 -0.53
N LEU A 760 15.09 15.15 0.03
CA LEU A 760 14.29 16.14 -0.73
C LEU A 760 15.15 17.29 -1.27
N ARG A 761 16.13 17.79 -0.52
CA ARG A 761 17.07 18.80 -1.03
C ARG A 761 17.99 18.23 -2.12
N ALA A 762 18.46 16.99 -1.97
CA ALA A 762 19.24 16.30 -3.00
C ALA A 762 18.43 16.05 -4.29
N PHE A 763 17.19 15.56 -4.15
CA PHE A 763 16.24 15.37 -5.25
C PHE A 763 15.93 16.69 -5.99
N VAL A 764 15.71 17.80 -5.27
CA VAL A 764 15.45 19.10 -5.91
C VAL A 764 16.69 19.64 -6.64
N GLN A 765 17.90 19.38 -6.16
CA GLN A 765 19.15 19.66 -6.90
C GLN A 765 19.24 18.79 -8.17
N PHE A 766 18.96 17.49 -8.06
CA PHE A 766 18.87 16.58 -9.22
C PHE A 766 17.85 17.08 -10.25
N CYS A 767 16.67 17.56 -9.82
CA CYS A 767 15.66 18.11 -10.73
C CYS A 767 16.09 19.42 -11.43
N LEU A 768 16.90 20.25 -10.79
CA LEU A 768 17.46 21.46 -11.40
C LEU A 768 18.29 21.09 -12.64
N GLU A 769 19.16 20.09 -12.49
CA GLU A 769 20.07 19.61 -13.54
C GLU A 769 19.35 18.74 -14.58
N HIS A 770 18.56 17.77 -14.14
CA HIS A 770 17.95 16.74 -14.99
C HIS A 770 16.69 17.22 -15.74
N PHE A 771 15.85 18.04 -15.11
CA PHE A 771 14.65 18.61 -15.75
C PHE A 771 14.84 20.05 -16.26
N GLN A 772 16.03 20.64 -16.07
CA GLN A 772 16.38 22.00 -16.49
C GLN A 772 15.39 23.05 -15.96
N LEU A 773 15.20 23.06 -14.64
CA LEU A 773 14.26 23.92 -13.92
C LEU A 773 15.03 24.97 -13.06
N PRO A 774 15.57 26.05 -13.66
CA PRO A 774 16.43 27.01 -12.95
C PRO A 774 15.76 27.76 -11.79
N ALA A 775 14.42 27.81 -11.71
CA ALA A 775 13.71 28.35 -10.53
C ALA A 775 14.07 27.61 -9.23
N LEU A 776 14.45 26.33 -9.33
CA LEU A 776 14.86 25.52 -8.18
C LEU A 776 16.14 26.06 -7.52
N GLN A 777 17.02 26.76 -8.25
CA GLN A 777 18.21 27.39 -7.67
C GLN A 777 17.83 28.40 -6.58
N GLY A 778 16.85 29.26 -6.87
CA GLY A 778 16.34 30.24 -5.90
C GLY A 778 15.66 29.58 -4.69
N ILE A 779 15.01 28.43 -4.90
CA ILE A 779 14.30 27.69 -3.84
C ILE A 779 15.28 26.95 -2.92
N LEU A 780 16.33 26.34 -3.47
CA LEU A 780 17.39 25.69 -2.70
C LEU A 780 18.25 26.68 -1.91
N SER A 781 18.48 27.88 -2.46
CA SER A 781 19.31 28.94 -1.87
C SER A 781 18.56 29.77 -0.81
N ALA A 782 17.23 29.67 -0.75
CA ALA A 782 16.41 30.38 0.24
C ALA A 782 16.51 29.73 1.65
N PRO A 783 16.48 30.52 2.73
CA PRO A 783 16.39 29.98 4.08
C PRO A 783 15.03 29.30 4.31
N ALA A 784 15.03 28.20 5.05
CA ALA A 784 13.81 27.48 5.42
C ALA A 784 13.09 28.20 6.57
N THR A 785 11.93 28.78 6.29
CA THR A 785 11.14 29.53 7.26
C THR A 785 9.64 29.44 6.95
N ALA A 786 8.80 29.72 7.94
CA ALA A 786 7.36 29.81 7.82
C ALA A 786 6.92 31.29 7.93
N GLU A 787 6.60 31.90 6.79
CA GLU A 787 6.16 33.31 6.68
C GLU A 787 4.72 33.50 7.21
N LEU A 788 4.55 33.28 8.52
CA LEU A 788 3.29 33.31 9.26
C LEU A 788 3.27 34.37 10.37
N GLU A 789 4.41 35.00 10.67
CA GLU A 789 4.56 36.09 11.64
C GLU A 789 5.09 37.36 10.97
N PRO A 790 4.75 38.57 11.47
CA PRO A 790 5.29 39.82 10.94
C PRO A 790 6.81 39.90 11.07
N LEU A 791 7.48 40.27 9.97
CA LEU A 791 8.95 40.42 9.91
C LEU A 791 9.46 41.45 10.92
N ALA A 792 10.19 41.01 11.95
CA ALA A 792 10.88 41.90 12.86
C ALA A 792 11.97 42.70 12.11
N ASN A 793 11.85 44.03 12.10
CA ASN A 793 12.78 44.96 11.41
C ASN A 793 13.02 44.64 9.92
N GLY A 794 12.05 44.01 9.24
CA GLY A 794 12.20 43.60 7.84
C GLY A 794 13.03 42.32 7.62
N GLN A 795 13.41 41.62 8.68
CA GLN A 795 14.08 40.32 8.61
C GLN A 795 13.16 39.17 9.04
N VAL A 796 13.35 38.01 8.42
CA VAL A 796 12.73 36.74 8.83
C VAL A 796 13.16 36.44 10.26
N SER A 797 12.19 36.23 11.15
CA SER A 797 12.47 36.22 12.59
C SER A 797 12.94 34.87 13.15
N GLN A 798 12.73 33.77 12.42
CA GLN A 798 13.16 32.42 12.84
C GLN A 798 13.16 31.42 11.66
N THR A 799 14.04 30.41 11.70
CA THR A 799 14.01 29.23 10.82
C THR A 799 13.22 28.08 11.43
N ASP A 800 12.88 27.07 10.61
CA ASP A 800 12.19 25.87 11.08
C ASP A 800 13.02 24.98 12.02
N GLU A 801 14.31 24.79 11.74
CA GLU A 801 15.25 24.09 12.63
C GLU A 801 15.39 24.77 14.00
N GLU A 802 15.32 26.11 14.04
CA GLU A 802 15.39 26.90 15.28
C GLU A 802 14.13 26.76 16.14
N ASP A 803 12.91 26.81 15.59
CA ASP A 803 11.71 26.53 16.43
C ASP A 803 11.69 25.08 16.86
N MET A 804 11.98 24.12 15.97
CA MET A 804 12.12 22.72 16.38
C MET A 804 13.18 22.57 17.49
N GLY A 805 14.23 23.39 17.46
CA GLY A 805 15.36 23.36 18.37
C GLY A 805 16.25 22.14 18.13
N MET A 806 16.30 21.68 16.89
CA MET A 806 17.07 20.54 16.38
C MET A 806 17.01 20.52 14.85
N THR A 807 18.14 20.23 14.21
CA THR A 807 18.30 20.25 12.76
C THR A 807 17.70 19.01 12.10
N TYR A 808 17.36 19.08 10.81
CA TYR A 808 16.90 17.93 10.03
C TYR A 808 17.90 16.78 10.03
N ALA A 809 19.20 17.09 9.99
CA ALA A 809 20.27 16.09 10.11
C ALA A 809 20.20 15.33 11.45
N GLU A 810 19.87 16.02 12.55
CA GLU A 810 19.59 15.37 13.84
C GLU A 810 18.26 14.60 13.82
N LEU A 811 17.20 15.15 13.23
CA LEU A 811 15.88 14.51 13.15
C LEU A 811 15.93 13.15 12.46
N SER A 812 16.59 13.04 11.31
CA SER A 812 16.71 11.75 10.61
C SER A 812 17.60 10.76 11.38
N VAL A 813 18.56 11.23 12.19
CA VAL A 813 19.31 10.38 13.13
C VAL A 813 18.40 9.89 14.27
N TYR A 814 17.61 10.76 14.91
CA TYR A 814 16.63 10.36 15.92
C TYR A 814 15.60 9.38 15.36
N GLY A 815 15.12 9.61 14.13
CA GLY A 815 14.20 8.74 13.40
C GLY A 815 14.77 7.34 13.18
N ARG A 816 15.95 7.24 12.56
CA ARG A 816 16.66 5.97 12.34
C ARG A 816 16.97 5.25 13.67
N LEU A 817 17.44 5.96 14.69
CA LEU A 817 17.70 5.37 16.01
C LEU A 817 16.41 4.85 16.68
N ARG A 818 15.31 5.59 16.58
CA ARG A 818 14.00 5.24 17.17
C ARG A 818 13.35 4.04 16.48
N LYS A 819 13.32 4.02 15.14
CA LYS A 819 12.49 3.09 14.35
C LYS A 819 13.29 1.97 13.67
N VAL A 820 14.48 2.24 13.15
CA VAL A 820 15.36 1.18 12.62
C VAL A 820 16.05 0.47 13.78
N ALA A 821 16.83 1.20 14.59
CA ALA A 821 17.56 0.64 15.74
C ALA A 821 16.71 0.46 17.03
N LYS A 822 15.38 0.63 16.93
CA LYS A 822 14.37 0.33 17.97
C LYS A 822 14.60 0.99 19.35
N THR A 823 15.31 2.11 19.43
CA THR A 823 15.68 2.72 20.72
C THR A 823 14.59 3.57 21.38
N GLY A 824 14.42 3.41 22.69
CA GLY A 824 13.74 4.38 23.57
C GLY A 824 14.70 5.47 24.09
N PRO A 825 14.23 6.41 24.94
CA PRO A 825 15.02 7.59 25.33
C PRO A 825 16.40 7.26 25.87
N TYR A 826 16.48 6.37 26.87
CA TYR A 826 17.74 5.97 27.49
C TYR A 826 18.71 5.32 26.49
N SER A 827 18.23 4.40 25.66
CA SER A 827 19.07 3.71 24.67
C SER A 827 19.52 4.62 23.52
N MET A 828 18.71 5.64 23.17
CA MET A 828 19.09 6.68 22.22
C MET A 828 20.18 7.56 22.81
N PHE A 829 20.02 8.02 24.05
CA PHE A 829 21.02 8.77 24.80
C PHE A 829 22.36 8.01 24.85
N CYS A 830 22.39 6.75 25.29
CA CYS A 830 23.62 5.95 25.36
C CYS A 830 24.32 5.78 23.99
N LYS A 831 23.57 5.68 22.87
CA LYS A 831 24.17 5.64 21.53
C LYS A 831 24.74 6.99 21.10
N LEU A 832 24.00 8.07 21.34
CA LEU A 832 24.40 9.41 20.97
C LEU A 832 25.57 9.94 21.81
N LEU A 833 25.72 9.48 23.07
CA LEU A 833 26.93 9.71 23.86
C LEU A 833 28.20 9.25 23.11
N THR A 834 28.16 8.09 22.46
CA THR A 834 29.31 7.58 21.69
C THR A 834 29.41 8.24 20.31
N MET A 835 28.28 8.43 19.61
CA MET A 835 28.26 8.98 18.25
C MET A 835 28.61 10.48 18.19
N TRP A 836 28.30 11.24 19.23
CA TRP A 836 28.51 12.69 19.31
C TRP A 836 29.48 13.10 20.42
N ARG A 837 30.29 12.17 20.95
CA ARG A 837 31.28 12.43 22.02
C ARG A 837 32.22 13.61 21.71
N ASP A 838 32.52 13.81 20.42
CA ASP A 838 33.48 14.79 19.90
C ASP A 838 32.79 16.15 19.59
N THR A 839 31.46 16.23 19.68
CA THR A 839 30.65 17.43 19.33
C THR A 839 29.63 17.85 20.40
N CYS A 840 29.31 16.99 21.37
CA CYS A 840 28.34 17.23 22.43
C CYS A 840 28.79 16.60 23.76
N THR A 841 28.74 17.39 24.83
CA THR A 841 28.87 16.87 26.21
C THR A 841 27.70 15.95 26.57
N PRO A 842 27.84 15.05 27.56
CA PRO A 842 26.75 14.17 27.99
C PRO A 842 25.44 14.91 28.30
N ARG A 843 25.52 16.08 28.93
CA ARG A 843 24.35 16.91 29.23
C ARG A 843 23.66 17.47 27.97
N GLN A 844 24.42 17.90 26.97
CA GLN A 844 23.85 18.35 25.70
C GLN A 844 23.14 17.21 24.95
N VAL A 845 23.70 15.99 24.99
CA VAL A 845 23.03 14.79 24.44
C VAL A 845 21.76 14.47 25.24
N ALA A 846 21.82 14.53 26.57
CA ALA A 846 20.68 14.32 27.46
C ALA A 846 19.53 15.29 27.14
N ASP A 847 19.82 16.58 27.04
CA ASP A 847 18.81 17.61 26.79
C ASP A 847 18.24 17.56 25.36
N LYS A 848 19.04 17.21 24.35
CA LYS A 848 18.57 16.92 22.97
C LYS A 848 17.60 15.73 22.94
N VAL A 849 17.95 14.61 23.59
CA VAL A 849 17.08 13.41 23.65
C VAL A 849 15.81 13.68 24.46
N LYS A 850 15.89 14.37 25.60
CA LYS A 850 14.73 14.81 26.39
C LYS A 850 13.79 15.68 25.53
N ARG A 851 14.34 16.65 24.79
CA ARG A 851 13.59 17.53 23.86
C ARG A 851 12.89 16.74 22.75
N PHE A 852 13.61 15.84 22.07
CA PHE A 852 13.05 15.01 20.99
C PHE A 852 11.86 14.17 21.47
N PHE A 853 12.04 13.37 22.51
CA PHE A 853 10.96 12.52 23.02
C PHE A 853 9.79 13.32 23.60
N SER A 854 10.04 14.51 24.16
CA SER A 854 8.97 15.42 24.61
C SER A 854 8.14 15.97 23.45
N ARG A 855 8.76 16.50 22.38
CA ARG A 855 8.04 16.97 21.17
C ARG A 855 7.33 15.81 20.47
N TYR A 856 8.03 14.71 20.18
CA TYR A 856 7.46 13.48 19.57
C TYR A 856 6.20 13.00 20.31
N SER A 857 6.30 12.82 21.64
CA SER A 857 5.20 12.25 22.43
C SER A 857 4.01 13.19 22.61
N THR A 858 4.26 14.50 22.66
CA THR A 858 3.20 15.53 22.72
C THR A 858 2.45 15.60 21.39
N ASN A 859 3.16 15.57 20.26
CA ASN A 859 2.57 15.75 18.94
C ASN A 859 2.07 14.45 18.28
N ARG A 860 2.27 13.26 18.87
CA ARG A 860 1.88 11.98 18.23
C ARG A 860 0.39 11.91 17.83
N HIS A 861 -0.49 12.59 18.57
CA HIS A 861 -1.91 12.76 18.25
C HIS A 861 -2.19 13.44 16.89
N LYS A 862 -1.19 14.00 16.20
CA LYS A 862 -1.30 14.52 14.83
C LYS A 862 -1.19 13.39 13.79
N MET A 863 -0.35 12.38 14.04
CA MET A 863 -0.08 11.27 13.11
C MET A 863 -1.28 10.35 12.88
N THR A 864 -2.17 10.24 13.88
CA THR A 864 -3.40 9.44 13.79
C THR A 864 -4.41 9.98 12.77
N THR A 865 -4.18 11.18 12.24
CA THR A 865 -5.01 11.85 11.22
C THR A 865 -4.16 12.60 10.21
N LEU A 866 -2.93 12.12 9.95
CA LEU A 866 -2.09 12.66 8.87
C LEU A 866 -2.46 11.98 7.54
N THR A 867 -2.35 12.73 6.46
CA THR A 867 -2.51 12.28 5.07
C THR A 867 -1.79 10.95 4.79
N PRO A 868 -2.41 9.98 4.07
CA PRO A 868 -1.70 8.80 3.62
C PRO A 868 -0.57 9.18 2.67
N ALA A 869 0.65 8.76 3.01
CA ALA A 869 1.87 9.15 2.30
C ALA A 869 2.60 7.95 1.69
N TYR A 870 3.22 8.17 0.53
CA TYR A 870 4.08 7.20 -0.15
C TYR A 870 5.10 6.58 0.81
N HIS A 871 5.29 5.27 0.77
CA HIS A 871 6.30 4.62 1.63
C HIS A 871 7.67 4.55 0.95
N ALA A 872 8.63 5.32 1.47
CA ALA A 872 10.04 5.29 1.05
C ALA A 872 10.98 4.96 2.22
N GLU A 873 11.02 5.78 3.28
CA GLU A 873 11.97 5.64 4.39
C GLU A 873 11.55 4.59 5.43
N ASN A 874 12.49 3.69 5.77
CA ASN A 874 12.33 2.62 6.76
C ASN A 874 12.29 3.13 8.23
N TYR A 875 12.15 4.44 8.44
CA TYR A 875 11.84 5.05 9.75
C TYR A 875 10.56 5.88 9.78
N SER A 876 9.70 5.77 8.75
CA SER A 876 8.42 6.48 8.65
C SER A 876 7.62 6.48 9.97
N PRO A 877 6.99 7.61 10.34
CA PRO A 877 6.19 7.72 11.55
C PRO A 877 4.72 7.29 11.37
N ASP A 878 4.28 6.81 10.20
CA ASP A 878 2.87 6.46 9.96
C ASP A 878 2.25 5.55 11.05
N ASP A 879 1.07 5.92 11.54
CA ASP A 879 0.35 5.21 12.60
C ASP A 879 -0.66 4.18 12.06
N ASN A 880 -0.96 4.18 10.76
CA ASN A 880 -2.01 3.36 10.14
C ASN A 880 -1.56 1.94 9.73
N ARG A 881 -0.28 1.78 9.42
CA ARG A 881 0.38 0.55 8.98
C ARG A 881 1.72 0.37 9.68
N PHE A 882 2.64 1.29 9.43
CA PHE A 882 4.07 1.03 9.56
C PHE A 882 4.60 1.11 10.99
N ASP A 883 4.14 2.07 11.79
CA ASP A 883 4.62 2.36 13.14
C ASP A 883 3.46 2.57 14.12
N LEU A 884 2.73 1.49 14.40
CA LEU A 884 1.65 1.48 15.41
C LEU A 884 2.19 1.90 16.79
N ARG A 885 1.66 2.99 17.37
CA ARG A 885 2.10 3.53 18.66
C ARG A 885 0.93 4.05 19.50
N PRO A 886 1.09 4.20 20.83
CA PRO A 886 0.23 5.07 21.62
C PRO A 886 0.27 6.51 21.07
N PHE A 887 -0.88 7.18 21.05
CA PHE A 887 -0.99 8.62 20.76
C PHE A 887 -1.24 9.48 22.01
N LEU A 888 -1.52 8.85 23.15
CA LEU A 888 -1.61 9.47 24.47
C LEU A 888 -0.46 8.94 25.34
N TYR A 889 0.54 9.78 25.58
CA TYR A 889 1.73 9.46 26.38
C TYR A 889 1.77 10.25 27.69
N ASN A 890 2.47 9.72 28.69
CA ASN A 890 3.06 10.56 29.74
C ASN A 890 4.29 11.28 29.16
N THR A 891 4.08 12.47 28.60
CA THR A 891 5.09 13.24 27.86
C THR A 891 6.28 13.72 28.71
N ARG A 892 6.22 13.54 30.03
CA ARG A 892 7.35 13.82 30.95
C ARG A 892 8.36 12.68 31.06
N TRP A 893 8.07 11.49 30.50
CA TRP A 893 8.93 10.29 30.50
C TRP A 893 9.69 10.04 31.83
N PRO A 894 9.02 10.11 33.00
CA PRO A 894 9.68 10.41 34.29
C PRO A 894 10.62 9.32 34.79
N TRP A 895 10.45 8.08 34.33
CA TRP A 895 11.39 6.99 34.60
C TRP A 895 12.61 7.08 33.67
N GLN A 896 12.35 7.14 32.36
CA GLN A 896 13.37 7.10 31.32
C GLN A 896 14.29 8.33 31.38
N PHE A 897 13.74 9.50 31.68
CA PHE A 897 14.54 10.72 31.85
C PHE A 897 15.35 10.69 33.15
N ARG A 898 14.85 10.10 34.25
CA ARG A 898 15.66 9.89 35.47
C ARG A 898 16.87 9.02 35.18
N CYS A 899 16.70 7.88 34.49
CA CYS A 899 17.85 7.05 34.11
C CYS A 899 18.91 7.81 33.29
N ILE A 900 18.50 8.81 32.49
CA ILE A 900 19.43 9.68 31.75
C ILE A 900 20.16 10.64 32.71
N GLU A 901 19.45 11.30 33.65
CA GLU A 901 20.06 12.15 34.69
C GLU A 901 21.06 11.36 35.55
N ASP A 902 20.71 10.13 35.95
CA ASP A 902 21.54 9.25 36.78
C ASP A 902 22.88 8.91 36.06
N GLN A 903 22.84 8.65 34.76
CA GLN A 903 24.05 8.42 33.95
C GLN A 903 24.82 9.72 33.64
N GLU A 904 24.14 10.85 33.41
CA GLU A 904 24.79 12.15 33.25
C GLU A 904 25.60 12.50 34.52
N GLY A 905 25.03 12.23 35.70
CA GLY A 905 25.70 12.41 36.99
C GLY A 905 26.98 11.59 37.13
N LEU A 906 26.99 10.34 36.66
CA LEU A 906 28.17 9.47 36.66
C LEU A 906 29.28 9.91 35.69
N HIS A 907 28.95 10.74 34.69
CA HIS A 907 29.92 11.30 33.74
C HIS A 907 30.44 12.69 34.13
N ARG A 908 30.10 13.21 35.31
CA ARG A 908 30.69 14.45 35.84
C ARG A 908 32.06 14.13 36.45
N PRO A 909 33.11 14.95 36.22
CA PRO A 909 34.35 14.82 36.97
C PRO A 909 34.07 15.08 38.47
N PRO A 910 34.81 14.43 39.39
CA PRO A 910 34.69 14.73 40.81
C PRO A 910 35.07 16.22 41.05
N PRO A 911 34.43 16.90 42.01
CA PRO A 911 34.76 18.29 42.31
C PRO A 911 36.22 18.40 42.74
N THR A 912 36.94 19.37 42.18
CA THR A 912 38.33 19.65 42.57
C THR A 912 38.39 20.07 44.04
N PRO A 913 39.29 19.48 44.86
CA PRO A 913 39.38 19.80 46.27
C PRO A 913 39.98 21.20 46.47
N GLY A 914 39.12 22.20 46.66
CA GLY A 914 39.52 23.51 47.17
C GLY A 914 40.16 23.34 48.56
N GLY A 915 41.34 23.94 48.74
CA GLY A 915 42.20 23.67 49.91
C GLY A 915 41.56 24.02 51.25
N GLY A 916 41.58 23.09 52.20
CA GLY A 916 41.03 23.28 53.54
C GLY A 916 41.06 22.01 54.39
N CYS A 917 42.18 21.77 55.08
CA CYS A 917 42.34 20.78 56.14
C CYS A 917 42.94 21.48 57.37
N PRO A 918 42.80 20.97 58.61
CA PRO A 918 42.59 19.54 58.94
C PRO A 918 41.50 19.23 59.99
N GLY A 919 41.23 17.93 60.20
CA GLY A 919 40.83 17.40 61.52
C GLY A 919 39.56 16.53 61.56
N GLY A 920 39.74 15.21 61.62
CA GLY A 920 38.68 14.26 61.99
C GLY A 920 38.65 12.97 61.15
N PRO A 921 38.81 11.78 61.74
CA PRO A 921 38.69 10.52 61.01
C PRO A 921 37.21 10.13 60.81
N GLN A 922 36.79 9.92 59.57
CA GLN A 922 35.53 9.23 59.26
C GLN A 922 35.78 7.94 58.48
N VAL A 923 34.98 6.92 58.79
CA VAL A 923 35.15 5.54 58.32
C VAL A 923 34.68 5.43 56.86
N VAL A 924 35.49 4.78 56.02
CA VAL A 924 35.12 4.46 54.63
C VAL A 924 34.44 3.08 54.58
N PRO A 925 33.14 2.99 54.24
CA PRO A 925 32.49 1.70 53.98
C PRO A 925 32.88 1.19 52.59
N SER A 926 33.74 0.17 52.53
CA SER A 926 34.21 -0.44 51.29
C SER A 926 33.14 -1.34 50.63
N LEU A 927 32.25 -0.74 49.84
CA LEU A 927 31.25 -1.44 49.03
C LEU A 927 31.85 -1.96 47.71
N LEU A 928 32.60 -3.07 47.79
CA LEU A 928 32.88 -3.89 46.61
C LEU A 928 31.59 -4.53 46.11
N VAL A 929 31.13 -4.09 44.94
CA VAL A 929 30.08 -4.80 44.18
C VAL A 929 30.75 -5.91 43.36
N PRO A 930 30.43 -7.20 43.60
CA PRO A 930 30.98 -8.29 42.80
C PRO A 930 30.39 -8.30 41.38
N PRO A 931 31.12 -8.78 40.36
CA PRO A 931 30.60 -8.89 39.00
C PRO A 931 29.42 -9.89 38.94
N PRO A 932 28.41 -9.65 38.08
CA PRO A 932 27.24 -10.52 37.98
C PRO A 932 27.61 -11.90 37.42
N SER A 933 27.36 -12.95 38.21
CA SER A 933 27.52 -14.33 37.78
C SER A 933 26.50 -14.71 36.69
N PHE A 934 26.97 -15.21 35.55
CA PHE A 934 26.10 -15.77 34.50
C PHE A 934 25.30 -16.96 35.04
N LEU A 935 23.97 -16.86 35.02
CA LEU A 935 23.06 -17.97 35.26
C LEU A 935 22.39 -18.40 33.96
N ASN A 936 22.64 -19.63 33.54
CA ASN A 936 22.02 -20.24 32.36
C ASN A 936 20.51 -20.46 32.60
N PRO A 937 19.61 -19.97 31.72
CA PRO A 937 18.21 -20.34 31.74
C PRO A 937 18.00 -21.69 31.03
N GLN A 938 17.81 -22.76 31.81
CA GLN A 938 17.15 -23.98 31.33
C GLN A 938 15.61 -23.75 31.29
N PRO A 939 14.87 -24.41 30.39
CA PRO A 939 13.50 -24.03 30.06
C PRO A 939 12.49 -24.42 31.15
N ALA A 940 11.41 -23.64 31.25
CA ALA A 940 10.23 -23.94 32.07
C ALA A 940 8.97 -23.83 31.22
N ASP A 941 8.23 -24.94 31.10
CA ASP A 941 7.03 -25.03 30.27
C ASP A 941 5.94 -24.04 30.68
N ARG A 942 5.23 -23.50 29.69
CA ARG A 942 4.03 -22.68 29.87
C ARG A 942 2.90 -23.12 28.93
N HIS A 943 2.19 -24.18 29.31
CA HIS A 943 0.89 -24.47 28.71
C HIS A 943 -0.20 -23.56 29.30
N CYS A 944 -1.14 -23.15 28.44
CA CYS A 944 -2.19 -22.19 28.73
C CYS A 944 -3.20 -22.69 29.79
N LEU A 945 -3.73 -21.78 30.61
CA LEU A 945 -4.94 -22.02 31.40
C LEU A 945 -6.14 -21.31 30.76
N VAL A 946 -6.95 -22.11 30.06
CA VAL A 946 -8.29 -21.72 29.58
C VAL A 946 -9.28 -21.69 30.77
N THR A 947 -10.34 -20.89 30.64
CA THR A 947 -11.39 -20.74 31.66
C THR A 947 -12.18 -22.04 31.92
N LYS A 948 -12.45 -22.33 33.20
CA LYS A 948 -13.18 -23.52 33.66
C LYS A 948 -14.71 -23.43 33.42
N PRO A 949 -15.35 -24.53 32.97
CA PRO A 949 -16.69 -24.92 33.40
C PRO A 949 -16.65 -25.83 34.65
N ARG A 950 -17.82 -26.30 35.14
CA ARG A 950 -17.98 -26.98 36.46
C ARG A 950 -17.89 -28.52 36.42
N ARG A 951 -17.30 -29.07 37.50
CA ARG A 951 -17.43 -30.42 38.12
C ARG A 951 -18.26 -31.53 37.41
N ALA A 952 -17.60 -32.67 37.13
CA ALA A 952 -17.97 -34.08 37.43
C ALA A 952 -16.96 -35.02 36.74
N GLN A 953 -16.64 -36.26 37.15
CA GLN A 953 -16.61 -36.99 38.44
C GLN A 953 -15.78 -38.29 38.21
N LEU A 954 -15.31 -39.00 39.27
CA LEU A 954 -14.54 -40.28 39.24
C LEU A 954 -13.09 -40.12 38.67
N ALA A 955 -12.00 -40.63 39.30
CA ALA A 955 -11.60 -42.01 39.65
C ALA A 955 -11.37 -42.89 38.40
N ALA A 956 -10.26 -43.61 38.18
CA ALA A 956 -9.04 -43.88 38.98
C ALA A 956 -7.86 -44.23 38.00
N GLN A 957 -6.66 -44.79 38.30
CA GLN A 957 -5.99 -45.37 39.50
C GLN A 957 -4.45 -45.47 39.22
N LYS A 958 -3.61 -45.85 40.22
CA LYS A 958 -2.31 -46.64 40.18
C LYS A 958 -1.43 -46.66 38.89
N LYS A 959 -0.07 -46.67 38.93
CA LYS A 959 0.89 -47.19 39.94
C LYS A 959 2.36 -46.82 39.55
N GLN A 960 3.29 -46.83 40.53
CA GLN A 960 4.68 -47.39 40.54
C GLN A 960 5.60 -47.30 39.29
N ARG A 961 6.94 -47.10 39.38
CA ARG A 961 7.94 -47.48 40.41
C ARG A 961 9.23 -46.62 40.28
N GLN A 962 9.86 -46.20 41.39
CA GLN A 962 11.22 -46.57 41.88
C GLN A 962 12.40 -46.41 40.87
N THR A 963 13.47 -45.60 41.06
CA THR A 963 14.47 -45.43 42.17
C THR A 963 15.38 -46.67 42.40
N PRO A 964 16.61 -46.56 42.96
CA PRO A 964 17.41 -45.38 43.40
C PRO A 964 18.83 -45.35 42.75
N SER A 965 19.78 -44.51 43.16
CA SER A 965 20.88 -44.83 44.13
C SER A 965 22.18 -44.15 43.64
N SER A 966 23.25 -43.91 44.41
CA SER A 966 23.49 -43.99 45.86
C SER A 966 24.61 -43.00 46.25
N SER A 967 24.53 -42.39 47.44
CA SER A 967 25.65 -41.72 48.10
C SER A 967 25.98 -42.42 49.42
N THR A 968 27.25 -42.43 49.82
CA THR A 968 27.68 -43.06 51.07
C THR A 968 28.86 -42.31 51.71
N VAL A 969 28.69 -42.01 53.01
CA VAL A 969 29.67 -42.29 54.10
C VAL A 969 30.89 -41.33 54.20
N ARG A 970 31.25 -40.74 55.36
CA ARG A 970 30.87 -41.00 56.77
C ARG A 970 31.09 -39.77 57.69
N SER A 971 30.45 -39.76 58.87
CA SER A 971 30.87 -39.23 60.21
C SER A 971 31.63 -37.88 60.34
N SER A 972 31.37 -37.03 61.33
CA SER A 972 30.47 -37.03 62.52
C SER A 972 30.32 -35.56 63.04
N THR A 973 29.79 -35.17 64.21
CA THR A 973 29.48 -35.83 65.49
C THR A 973 28.30 -35.11 66.22
N ALA A 974 28.14 -35.29 67.53
CA ALA A 974 27.16 -34.62 68.40
C ALA A 974 27.68 -33.23 68.87
N SER A 975 26.97 -32.38 69.62
CA SER A 975 25.65 -32.45 70.32
C SER A 975 25.01 -31.04 70.26
N GLY A 976 23.74 -30.74 70.59
CA GLY A 976 22.89 -31.16 71.71
C GLY A 976 21.63 -30.27 71.74
N SER A 977 20.71 -30.50 72.67
CA SER A 977 19.37 -29.84 72.78
C SER A 977 18.95 -29.84 74.28
N PRO A 978 17.73 -29.42 74.77
CA PRO A 978 16.46 -29.14 74.07
C PRO A 978 15.45 -28.11 74.73
N LYS A 979 14.18 -28.09 74.25
CA LYS A 979 12.92 -27.66 74.96
C LYS A 979 12.73 -26.13 75.17
N ARG A 980 11.52 -25.53 75.28
CA ARG A 980 10.09 -25.97 75.19
C ARG A 980 9.10 -24.76 75.11
N ARG A 981 7.98 -24.91 74.37
CA ARG A 981 6.60 -24.36 74.68
C ARG A 981 6.43 -22.81 74.71
N THR A 982 5.24 -22.17 74.65
CA THR A 982 3.82 -22.52 74.30
C THR A 982 3.02 -21.22 74.01
N LEU A 983 1.85 -21.33 73.34
CA LEU A 983 0.72 -20.38 73.11
C LEU A 983 0.69 -19.00 73.83
N VAL A 984 0.08 -17.99 73.17
CA VAL A 984 -1.25 -17.37 73.54
C VAL A 984 -1.68 -16.27 72.54
N ILE A 985 -2.99 -16.00 72.43
CA ILE A 985 -3.68 -14.94 71.66
C ILE A 985 -4.58 -14.15 72.66
N PRO A 986 -4.58 -12.80 72.69
CA PRO A 986 -5.75 -12.04 72.20
C PRO A 986 -5.47 -10.61 71.65
N ALA A 987 -6.53 -9.89 71.27
CA ALA A 987 -6.55 -8.49 70.82
C ALA A 987 -7.68 -7.69 71.54
N GLY A 988 -7.67 -6.35 71.51
CA GLY A 988 -8.83 -5.56 71.97
C GLY A 988 -8.70 -4.03 72.13
N HIS A 989 -9.37 -3.29 71.23
CA HIS A 989 -10.20 -2.06 71.43
C HIS A 989 -9.68 -0.69 71.98
N ALA A 990 -10.19 0.37 71.33
CA ALA A 990 -10.85 1.60 71.87
C ALA A 990 -10.28 3.00 71.46
N SER A 991 -11.19 3.99 71.39
CA SER A 991 -11.01 5.45 71.08
C SER A 991 -11.31 6.29 72.36
N PRO A 992 -11.60 7.65 72.43
CA PRO A 992 -12.05 8.64 71.40
C PRO A 992 -11.59 10.14 71.47
N ILE A 993 -11.87 10.90 70.38
CA ILE A 993 -12.35 12.32 70.19
C ILE A 993 -11.97 13.49 71.17
N TYR A 994 -11.60 14.68 70.63
CA TYR A 994 -12.17 16.07 70.83
C TYR A 994 -11.15 17.19 70.40
N LEU A 995 -11.49 18.50 70.24
CA LEU A 995 -12.39 19.24 69.31
C LEU A 995 -12.13 20.78 69.50
N GLU A 996 -12.28 21.67 68.49
CA GLU A 996 -12.85 23.04 68.71
C GLU A 996 -13.24 23.86 67.43
N ARG A 997 -14.09 24.89 67.63
CA ARG A 997 -14.61 25.94 66.70
C ARG A 997 -15.23 27.09 67.53
N PRO A 998 -15.41 28.32 66.98
CA PRO A 998 -16.80 28.79 66.76
C PRO A 998 -17.07 29.77 65.57
N GLU A 999 -18.32 29.68 65.09
CA GLU A 999 -19.37 30.67 64.64
C GLU A 999 -19.05 32.16 64.32
N GLY A 1000 -19.87 32.93 63.55
CA GLY A 1000 -21.21 32.67 62.95
C GLY A 1000 -21.84 33.87 62.18
N CYS A 1001 -23.19 33.97 62.17
CA CYS A 1001 -24.09 35.04 61.62
C CYS A 1001 -24.62 35.00 60.14
N ARG A 1002 -25.64 35.84 59.84
CA ARG A 1002 -26.71 35.65 58.81
C ARG A 1002 -27.07 36.92 57.97
N PRO A 1003 -27.96 36.86 56.94
CA PRO A 1003 -27.99 37.82 55.82
C PRO A 1003 -29.16 38.86 55.75
N LYS A 1004 -29.04 39.80 54.81
CA LYS A 1004 -30.09 40.59 54.11
C LYS A 1004 -29.70 40.67 52.62
N VAL A 1005 -30.53 40.55 51.59
CA VAL A 1005 -31.90 41.06 51.27
C VAL A 1005 -31.91 42.54 50.86
N GLY A 1006 -32.21 42.76 49.58
CA GLY A 1006 -32.58 44.04 48.94
C GLY A 1006 -33.22 43.73 47.59
N ALA A 1007 -34.37 44.34 47.27
CA ALA A 1007 -35.19 43.96 46.12
C ALA A 1007 -36.02 45.13 45.58
N SER A 1008 -36.32 45.10 44.28
CA SER A 1008 -37.39 45.87 43.63
C SER A 1008 -37.80 45.17 42.33
N ALA A 1009 -39.09 45.22 41.98
CA ALA A 1009 -39.65 44.59 40.79
C ALA A 1009 -40.82 45.42 40.22
N GLY A 1010 -41.08 45.25 38.93
CA GLY A 1010 -42.30 45.62 38.20
C GLY A 1010 -42.40 44.67 37.00
N GLN A 1011 -43.52 43.96 36.74
CA GLN A 1011 -44.79 44.47 36.19
C GLN A 1011 -44.62 45.04 34.76
N GLU A 1012 -45.39 44.64 33.73
CA GLU A 1012 -46.53 43.70 33.65
C GLU A 1012 -46.60 43.07 32.22
N ALA A 1013 -46.81 41.76 32.08
CA ALA A 1013 -48.09 41.07 31.79
C ALA A 1013 -48.73 41.36 30.41
N GLY A 1014 -48.84 40.32 29.56
CA GLY A 1014 -49.38 40.44 28.19
C GLY A 1014 -49.62 39.12 27.42
N ARG A 1015 -50.54 38.27 27.93
CA ARG A 1015 -51.27 37.11 27.31
C ARG A 1015 -50.68 36.43 26.04
N VAL A 1016 -50.31 35.14 26.06
CA VAL A 1016 -51.21 33.93 25.99
C VAL A 1016 -51.99 33.91 24.66
N THR A 1017 -51.75 33.00 23.71
CA THR A 1017 -51.91 31.50 23.70
C THR A 1017 -50.87 30.78 22.79
N HIS A 1018 -50.69 29.45 22.63
CA HIS A 1018 -51.15 28.17 23.24
C HIS A 1018 -50.23 26.99 22.78
N LEU A 1019 -50.22 25.85 23.51
CA LEU A 1019 -49.88 24.45 23.09
C LEU A 1019 -48.41 24.16 22.62
N CYS A 1020 -47.76 23.01 22.88
CA CYS A 1020 -48.16 21.80 23.63
C CYS A 1020 -46.96 21.00 24.25
N SER A 1021 -47.25 20.23 25.32
CA SER A 1021 -46.63 18.95 25.76
C SER A 1021 -45.09 18.74 25.86
N SER A 1022 -44.56 18.97 27.07
CA SER A 1022 -43.82 18.02 27.96
C SER A 1022 -42.60 17.14 27.52
N PRO A 1023 -41.61 16.86 28.41
CA PRO A 1023 -40.34 16.18 28.06
C PRO A 1023 -40.04 14.83 28.77
N HIS A 1024 -39.09 14.02 28.25
CA HIS A 1024 -38.17 13.19 29.08
C HIS A 1024 -36.91 12.67 28.30
N PRO A 1025 -35.85 12.18 28.99
CA PRO A 1025 -34.49 12.05 28.43
C PRO A 1025 -34.05 10.62 28.08
N ALA A 1026 -33.00 10.51 27.25
CA ALA A 1026 -32.29 9.25 26.98
C ALA A 1026 -30.99 9.11 27.80
N LYS A 1027 -30.93 8.07 28.63
CA LYS A 1027 -29.68 7.46 29.13
C LYS A 1027 -29.54 6.06 28.53
N CYS A 1028 -28.31 5.56 28.46
CA CYS A 1028 -27.93 4.26 27.86
C CYS A 1028 -28.09 4.23 26.32
N LEU A 1029 -27.29 3.45 25.56
CA LEU A 1029 -26.29 2.45 25.95
C LEU A 1029 -24.85 2.88 25.61
N LEU A 1030 -23.90 2.54 26.47
CA LEU A 1030 -22.46 2.65 26.20
C LEU A 1030 -21.72 1.49 26.88
N ASN A 1031 -21.95 0.26 26.38
CA ASN A 1031 -21.22 -0.96 26.82
C ASN A 1031 -21.49 -2.18 25.92
N ALA A 1032 -21.03 -2.17 24.66
CA ALA A 1032 -20.99 -3.36 23.80
C ALA A 1032 -20.05 -3.18 22.59
N CYS A 1033 -18.74 -3.44 22.75
CA CYS A 1033 -17.82 -3.96 21.70
C CYS A 1033 -16.34 -3.98 22.17
N MET A 1034 -16.06 -4.69 23.27
CA MET A 1034 -14.70 -5.14 23.62
C MET A 1034 -14.73 -6.64 23.88
N ARG A 1035 -14.87 -7.42 22.78
CA ARG A 1035 -14.54 -8.86 22.61
C ARG A 1035 -15.09 -9.38 21.28
N ARG A 1036 -14.28 -9.29 20.23
CA ARG A 1036 -14.13 -10.28 19.14
C ARG A 1036 -12.80 -10.01 18.44
#